data_AF-A0A922FTL0-F1
#
_entry.id   AF-A0A922FTL0-F1
#
_cell.length_a   1.000
_cell.length_b   1.000
_cell.length_c   1.000
_cell.angle_alpha   90.00
_cell.angle_beta   90.00
_cell.angle_gamma   90.00
#
_symmetry.space_group_name_H-M   'P 1'
#
loop_
_entity.id
_entity.type
_entity.pdbx_description
1 polymer ?
#
loop_
_entity_poly.entity_id
_entity_poly.type
_entity_poly.pdbx_seq_one_letter_code
_entity_poly.pdbx_strand_id
1 'polypeptide(L)'
;MDGTKCSGRIPTINAVDRRPEVCDQKVQSPCSTSEPELTALSLPCAPKNPMPNIEAISELSATIMQDRDKKSYTIRNIHADKESNQTLNPHKFLFFDHIASSTSLQKHRITLTNHQGSHARDIQNSSSWKSFNKVSSHSGKDSTSELLGIFEKTIPKLCFFGGLGKSDDDYAEEVAKFYKMLNNKTEIKYGMFKDVILDQLLAGISTSKEERVIRASVSILTAIISANKSAIEDIKKKGLQLHVLASALKQNVHEAAILIYLINPSPGEIKTLEILPALVEVVCTPGSYKGGMASLLPTPPGASLKIIEVLVTAFDYTTNNKHLAAISSPCIISRLLDVARTNNLNEFLSLATVLIKCMQFDGQCRKYILQFTPVTRFILLLQSNKNHDKFIALEFFHEILRIPRSSAISLLQKIQKEGSTDIMHKLMDCLQQLQPEYQLLAANVLLQLDTMNNSPGRSVFGEEAMKVVRKHLASEEGSSMQLLSAYILSNLGGTYAWTGEPYTVAWLVKKTGLASPYHCNMLRNFNWLDKSLQDAFTDSWCSRISRSIINIGNPIFHALEKGLKSKIRIVSRACLITIAWLGCEITKCPDGIRNSACEILLSGIEQFLHPGLELEDRLLACLCIYNYASGKGMQKVIYFSEGVKESLRRLSSITWMAEELHKVINYYQPNKSRISCVHTQIMESGLKCNGAVCALIYYKGLLYSGYSDGSIKVWDIKGQSAMLVWNMKEHKKAVTCFSLFEPGDSLLSGSVDKTIRVWQIIHRKLECIEVIAVKEPVQHMDAYGEMIFVVTHGHGLKVFDESRTVKEIGKNKNVKCMRVFQEKIYVGCTNSSIQEFSTTNDRKHEIKARAKGWKSQKKPVNSIVAYKDWLYCAGATVEGSSFKEWRRQCKPQMSIAIDKGDHVLAMGVVEDFIYLNCSSSTHYIQIWLRETHKKLGRISAGSRITSLLTANDMVLCGTESGLIKGWIPL
;
A
#
# COMPACT_ATOMS: atom_id res chain seq x y z
N MET A 1 23.53 -54.97 -35.47
CA MET A 1 22.26 -54.96 -34.69
C MET A 1 21.49 -53.70 -35.06
N ASP A 2 20.98 -53.51 -36.29
CA ASP A 2 20.11 -54.33 -37.17
C ASP A 2 18.62 -54.10 -36.86
N GLY A 3 17.78 -53.60 -37.79
CA GLY A 3 18.08 -52.92 -39.05
C GLY A 3 16.91 -52.84 -40.04
N THR A 4 16.91 -51.82 -40.93
CA THR A 4 16.22 -51.78 -42.26
C THR A 4 14.67 -51.89 -42.29
N LYS A 5 13.88 -51.39 -43.25
CA LYS A 5 14.02 -50.83 -44.63
C LYS A 5 13.08 -49.59 -44.74
N CYS A 6 13.38 -48.46 -45.36
CA CYS A 6 13.76 -48.13 -46.76
C CYS A 6 12.60 -48.08 -47.79
N SER A 7 12.05 -46.88 -48.06
CA SER A 7 11.67 -46.32 -49.39
C SER A 7 10.72 -45.10 -49.23
N GLY A 8 10.77 -44.00 -49.99
CA GLY A 8 11.83 -43.48 -50.84
C GLY A 8 11.47 -43.29 -52.32
N ARG A 9 11.11 -42.05 -52.72
CA ARG A 9 11.41 -41.45 -54.05
C ARG A 9 11.00 -39.97 -54.13
N ILE A 10 11.84 -39.20 -54.83
CA ILE A 10 11.56 -37.86 -55.39
C ILE A 10 11.50 -38.05 -56.92
N PRO A 11 10.76 -37.21 -57.66
CA PRO A 11 11.45 -36.51 -58.74
C PRO A 11 11.18 -34.99 -58.75
N THR A 12 12.08 -34.26 -59.39
CA THR A 12 12.14 -32.80 -59.52
C THR A 12 11.88 -32.36 -60.96
N ILE A 13 12.07 -31.05 -61.23
CA ILE A 13 12.47 -30.43 -62.51
C ILE A 13 11.40 -29.72 -63.37
N ASN A 14 11.81 -28.51 -63.78
CA ASN A 14 11.37 -27.64 -64.89
C ASN A 14 10.18 -26.68 -64.77
N ALA A 15 10.32 -25.62 -65.58
CA ALA A 15 9.50 -24.42 -65.72
C ALA A 15 9.34 -24.10 -67.23
N VAL A 16 9.19 -22.82 -67.58
CA VAL A 16 9.15 -22.25 -68.96
C VAL A 16 7.76 -22.20 -69.62
N ASP A 17 7.06 -21.10 -69.30
CA ASP A 17 6.64 -20.05 -70.25
C ASP A 17 5.51 -20.29 -71.29
N ARG A 18 4.88 -19.16 -71.64
CA ARG A 18 4.02 -18.82 -72.80
C ARG A 18 2.49 -19.00 -72.74
N ARG A 19 1.88 -17.91 -73.24
CA ARG A 19 0.48 -17.66 -73.66
C ARG A 19 0.27 -18.25 -75.10
N PRO A 20 -0.83 -18.03 -75.85
CA PRO A 20 -2.05 -17.21 -75.61
C PRO A 20 -3.37 -18.05 -75.79
N GLU A 21 -4.61 -17.58 -76.02
CA GLU A 21 -5.17 -16.55 -76.93
C GLU A 21 -6.65 -16.15 -76.61
N VAL A 22 -7.05 -14.93 -77.04
CA VAL A 22 -8.23 -14.55 -77.89
C VAL A 22 -9.61 -15.18 -77.58
N CYS A 23 -10.78 -14.50 -77.58
CA CYS A 23 -11.25 -13.09 -77.65
C CYS A 23 -12.80 -13.10 -77.38
N ASP A 24 -13.66 -12.08 -77.54
CA ASP A 24 -13.58 -10.64 -77.91
C ASP A 24 -14.79 -9.89 -77.27
N GLN A 25 -14.99 -8.64 -77.69
CA GLN A 25 -16.18 -7.76 -77.58
C GLN A 25 -16.29 -7.00 -76.24
N LYS A 26 -15.92 -5.70 -76.14
CA LYS A 26 -16.28 -4.47 -76.91
C LYS A 26 -17.69 -3.95 -76.58
N VAL A 27 -17.98 -2.65 -76.51
CA VAL A 27 -17.21 -1.37 -76.52
C VAL A 27 -18.16 -0.31 -75.92
N GLN A 28 -17.77 0.60 -75.01
CA GLN A 28 -17.32 2.01 -75.19
C GLN A 28 -17.16 2.60 -73.75
N SER A 29 -16.38 3.62 -73.36
CA SER A 29 -15.71 4.77 -74.02
C SER A 29 -16.67 5.91 -74.45
N PRO A 30 -16.23 7.18 -74.64
CA PRO A 30 -14.84 7.67 -74.71
C PRO A 30 -14.43 8.80 -73.73
N CYS A 31 -13.10 8.88 -73.50
CA CYS A 31 -12.23 10.08 -73.45
C CYS A 31 -12.44 11.23 -72.42
N SER A 32 -11.38 11.91 -71.95
CA SER A 32 -9.92 11.65 -72.07
C SER A 32 -9.07 12.59 -71.19
N THR A 33 -7.90 12.11 -70.75
CA THR A 33 -6.64 12.86 -70.43
C THR A 33 -6.67 13.93 -69.31
N SER A 34 -5.64 14.12 -68.48
CA SER A 34 -4.31 13.48 -68.39
C SER A 34 -3.70 13.59 -66.97
N GLU A 35 -2.82 12.65 -66.62
CA GLU A 35 -1.79 12.79 -65.56
C GLU A 35 -0.65 13.76 -66.02
N PRO A 36 0.30 14.23 -65.16
CA PRO A 36 0.82 13.54 -63.96
C PRO A 36 1.21 14.39 -62.72
N GLU A 37 1.75 13.67 -61.73
CA GLU A 37 2.76 14.07 -60.72
C GLU A 37 2.43 14.95 -59.47
N LEU A 38 2.85 14.39 -58.32
CA LEU A 38 3.49 15.01 -57.15
C LEU A 38 3.05 16.41 -56.66
N THR A 39 2.43 16.46 -55.48
CA THR A 39 3.02 17.13 -54.29
C THR A 39 2.33 16.72 -52.99
N ALA A 40 2.94 17.05 -51.84
CA ALA A 40 2.46 16.63 -50.52
C ALA A 40 1.35 17.54 -49.96
N LEU A 41 0.44 16.96 -49.17
CA LEU A 41 -0.44 17.70 -48.25
C LEU A 41 -0.21 17.24 -46.81
N SER A 42 -0.19 18.20 -45.89
CA SER A 42 0.28 18.06 -44.52
C SER A 42 -0.84 17.73 -43.54
N LEU A 43 -0.51 16.92 -42.52
CA LEU A 43 -1.33 16.79 -41.32
C LEU A 43 -1.15 18.05 -40.45
N PRO A 44 -2.24 18.73 -40.02
CA PRO A 44 -2.14 19.82 -39.05
C PRO A 44 -1.78 19.27 -37.67
N CYS A 45 -0.84 19.93 -36.98
CA CYS A 45 -0.34 19.50 -35.69
C CYS A 45 -0.65 20.54 -34.60
N ALA A 46 -1.06 20.06 -33.41
CA ALA A 46 -1.22 20.77 -32.14
C ALA A 46 -2.18 21.99 -32.08
N PRO A 47 -3.15 22.00 -31.13
CA PRO A 47 -3.87 23.22 -30.75
C PRO A 47 -3.11 24.00 -29.67
N LYS A 48 -2.95 25.33 -29.82
CA LYS A 48 -2.87 26.27 -28.68
C LYS A 48 -2.97 27.75 -29.05
N ASN A 49 -3.80 28.47 -28.29
CA ASN A 49 -3.85 29.93 -28.09
C ASN A 49 -4.27 30.79 -29.31
N PRO A 50 -4.71 32.05 -29.10
CA PRO A 50 -5.29 32.67 -27.90
C PRO A 50 -6.75 33.15 -28.11
N MET A 51 -7.44 33.55 -27.03
CA MET A 51 -8.64 34.40 -27.12
C MET A 51 -8.21 35.89 -27.18
N PRO A 52 -8.78 36.72 -28.08
CA PRO A 52 -8.55 38.16 -28.10
C PRO A 52 -9.56 38.92 -27.22
N ASN A 53 -9.08 39.95 -26.51
CA ASN A 53 -9.95 40.97 -25.88
C ASN A 53 -10.21 42.12 -26.87
N ILE A 54 -11.46 42.58 -26.95
CA ILE A 54 -11.83 43.99 -27.16
C ILE A 54 -12.97 44.31 -26.17
N GLU A 55 -13.03 45.56 -25.70
CA GLU A 55 -13.79 46.00 -24.51
C GLU A 55 -15.15 46.67 -24.84
N ALA A 56 -15.82 47.16 -23.78
CA ALA A 56 -17.06 47.97 -23.73
C ALA A 56 -18.37 47.21 -24.07
N ILE A 57 -19.39 47.18 -23.21
CA ILE A 57 -20.04 48.30 -22.52
C ILE A 57 -20.44 47.94 -21.07
N SER A 58 -20.66 48.96 -20.24
CA SER A 58 -20.99 48.87 -18.82
C SER A 58 -22.50 49.02 -18.49
N GLU A 59 -22.83 48.75 -17.22
CA GLU A 59 -24.06 49.16 -16.50
C GLU A 59 -25.40 48.44 -16.79
N LEU A 60 -26.35 48.69 -15.88
CA LEU A 60 -27.80 48.44 -15.94
C LEU A 60 -28.30 47.00 -16.12
N SER A 61 -28.47 46.32 -14.98
CA SER A 61 -29.65 45.44 -14.78
C SER A 61 -30.34 45.78 -13.46
N ALA A 62 -31.49 46.44 -13.55
CA ALA A 62 -32.29 46.83 -12.38
C ALA A 62 -33.79 46.86 -12.69
N THR A 63 -34.57 46.41 -11.70
CA THR A 63 -36.03 46.66 -11.49
C THR A 63 -37.08 45.92 -12.36
N ILE A 64 -38.21 45.61 -11.70
CA ILE A 64 -39.57 45.31 -12.23
C ILE A 64 -39.73 43.89 -12.86
N MET A 65 -40.74 43.05 -12.57
CA MET A 65 -41.94 43.10 -11.70
C MET A 65 -41.76 42.18 -10.44
N GLN A 66 -42.56 42.08 -9.37
CA GLN A 66 -44.00 42.23 -9.08
C GLN A 66 -44.92 41.15 -9.72
N ASP A 67 -46.00 40.64 -9.11
CA ASP A 67 -46.51 40.67 -7.73
C ASP A 67 -47.49 39.47 -7.50
N ARG A 68 -47.78 39.12 -6.23
CA ARG A 68 -48.85 38.20 -5.76
C ARG A 68 -48.73 36.69 -6.12
N ASP A 69 -49.33 35.76 -5.37
CA ASP A 69 -50.55 35.87 -4.55
C ASP A 69 -50.52 35.23 -3.13
N LYS A 70 -51.55 35.48 -2.31
CA LYS A 70 -51.59 35.24 -0.85
C LYS A 70 -52.68 34.25 -0.39
N LYS A 71 -52.37 33.41 0.61
CA LYS A 71 -53.23 33.04 1.78
C LYS A 71 -52.31 32.70 2.97
N SER A 72 -52.10 33.45 4.05
CA SER A 72 -52.96 34.23 4.98
C SER A 72 -53.71 33.40 6.03
N TYR A 73 -53.28 33.45 7.30
CA TYR A 73 -54.16 33.64 8.47
C TYR A 73 -53.37 34.09 9.73
N THR A 74 -53.65 35.33 10.17
CA THR A 74 -53.64 35.88 11.55
C THR A 74 -52.76 35.23 12.64
N ILE A 75 -51.72 35.89 13.17
CA ILE A 75 -51.71 37.07 14.08
C ILE A 75 -52.08 36.76 15.55
N ARG A 76 -51.10 36.99 16.45
CA ARG A 76 -51.29 37.75 17.69
C ARG A 76 -49.98 38.44 18.09
N ASN A 77 -50.01 39.77 18.19
CA ASN A 77 -48.88 40.60 18.65
C ASN A 77 -48.98 40.84 20.17
N ILE A 78 -47.85 41.23 20.77
CA ILE A 78 -47.74 42.36 21.73
C ILE A 78 -46.27 42.82 21.77
N HIS A 79 -46.05 44.07 22.19
CA HIS A 79 -44.80 44.87 22.11
C HIS A 79 -43.61 44.30 22.93
N ALA A 80 -42.36 44.78 22.81
CA ALA A 80 -41.88 46.06 22.24
C ALA A 80 -40.46 45.98 21.62
N ASP A 81 -40.10 46.99 20.83
CA ASP A 81 -38.78 47.15 20.20
C ASP A 81 -37.70 47.71 21.15
N LYS A 82 -36.45 47.19 21.04
CA LYS A 82 -35.26 47.99 20.61
C LYS A 82 -33.94 47.19 20.56
N GLU A 83 -33.13 47.55 19.56
CA GLU A 83 -31.65 47.61 19.55
C GLU A 83 -30.78 46.36 19.88
N SER A 84 -30.45 45.64 18.80
CA SER A 84 -29.10 45.22 18.39
C SER A 84 -28.13 44.47 19.34
N ASN A 85 -27.83 43.22 18.95
CA ASN A 85 -26.50 42.58 18.95
C ASN A 85 -25.55 42.80 20.15
N GLN A 86 -25.66 41.97 21.19
CA GLN A 86 -24.51 41.58 22.02
C GLN A 86 -24.52 40.08 22.32
N THR A 87 -23.39 39.41 22.08
CA THR A 87 -23.16 38.00 22.46
C THR A 87 -22.48 37.93 23.83
N LEU A 88 -23.21 37.47 24.85
CA LEU A 88 -22.65 37.07 26.15
C LEU A 88 -22.23 35.58 26.08
N ASN A 89 -20.99 35.22 26.45
CA ASN A 89 -20.51 34.86 27.80
C ASN A 89 -21.20 33.60 28.37
N PRO A 90 -20.45 32.65 28.95
CA PRO A 90 -19.57 32.90 30.11
C PRO A 90 -18.08 33.12 29.79
N HIS A 91 -17.26 33.88 30.54
CA HIS A 91 -17.13 34.14 32.00
C HIS A 91 -16.56 32.95 32.81
N LYS A 92 -15.63 33.09 33.78
CA LYS A 92 -14.79 34.17 34.38
C LYS A 92 -13.55 33.45 35.03
N PHE A 93 -12.45 33.99 35.57
CA PHE A 93 -11.74 35.29 35.78
C PHE A 93 -10.36 34.88 36.42
N LEU A 94 -9.18 35.55 36.41
CA LEU A 94 -8.40 36.57 35.66
C LEU A 94 -6.89 36.34 36.09
N PHE A 95 -5.82 37.12 35.83
CA PHE A 95 -5.55 38.37 35.11
C PHE A 95 -4.05 38.47 34.71
N PHE A 96 -3.75 39.05 33.54
CA PHE A 96 -2.87 40.21 33.26
C PHE A 96 -1.47 40.36 33.94
N ASP A 97 -0.44 40.94 33.28
CA ASP A 97 -0.23 41.15 31.84
C ASP A 97 1.23 41.55 31.48
N HIS A 98 1.47 41.57 30.17
CA HIS A 98 2.34 42.45 29.36
C HIS A 98 2.89 43.77 29.99
N ILE A 99 3.96 44.42 29.49
CA ILE A 99 4.53 44.41 28.12
C ILE A 99 6.07 44.65 28.07
N ALA A 100 6.65 44.80 26.87
CA ALA A 100 8.06 44.58 26.56
C ALA A 100 9.04 45.78 26.61
N SER A 101 10.33 45.44 26.45
CA SER A 101 11.37 46.11 25.63
C SER A 101 12.11 47.39 26.08
N SER A 102 13.38 47.15 26.44
CA SER A 102 14.61 47.74 25.82
C SER A 102 15.22 49.07 26.32
N THR A 103 16.54 49.18 26.09
CA THR A 103 17.46 50.32 26.37
C THR A 103 17.75 50.62 27.87
N SER A 104 18.90 51.16 28.29
CA SER A 104 20.29 51.11 27.77
C SER A 104 21.32 51.55 28.86
N LEU A 105 22.63 51.37 28.60
CA LEU A 105 23.78 52.13 29.15
C LEU A 105 24.11 52.16 30.68
N GLN A 106 25.15 51.39 31.04
CA GLN A 106 26.38 51.78 31.78
C GLN A 106 26.40 52.41 33.21
N LYS A 107 27.54 52.15 33.88
CA LYS A 107 28.10 52.74 35.14
C LYS A 107 27.51 52.21 36.47
N HIS A 108 28.15 52.33 37.63
CA HIS A 108 29.55 52.09 38.10
C HIS A 108 29.64 52.57 39.57
N ARG A 109 30.52 51.97 40.39
CA ARG A 109 30.75 52.25 41.84
C ARG A 109 29.57 51.85 42.76
N ILE A 110 29.75 51.26 43.95
CA ILE A 110 30.74 51.32 45.06
C ILE A 110 30.48 52.46 46.07
N THR A 111 29.72 52.14 47.13
CA THR A 111 29.88 52.49 48.57
C THR A 111 28.75 51.74 49.31
N LEU A 112 28.88 50.94 50.40
CA LEU A 112 29.73 50.86 51.61
C LEU A 112 29.25 51.78 52.75
N THR A 113 29.13 51.20 53.97
CA THR A 113 28.78 51.79 55.30
C THR A 113 27.28 52.08 55.58
N ASN A 114 26.73 51.95 56.81
CA ASN A 114 27.21 51.20 57.99
C ASN A 114 26.10 50.83 59.03
N HIS A 115 26.50 49.93 59.95
CA HIS A 115 25.91 49.50 61.24
C HIS A 115 24.77 50.30 61.91
N GLN A 116 23.81 49.56 62.50
CA GLN A 116 23.66 49.30 63.97
C GLN A 116 22.36 48.48 64.22
N GLY A 117 22.25 47.53 65.17
CA GLY A 117 23.29 46.84 65.93
C GLY A 117 22.74 45.90 67.04
N SER A 118 23.40 44.74 67.23
CA SER A 118 23.50 43.97 68.51
C SER A 118 22.25 43.21 69.04
N HIS A 119 22.32 42.13 69.84
CA HIS A 119 23.46 41.40 70.45
C HIS A 119 23.15 39.88 70.65
N ALA A 120 24.12 39.01 70.31
CA ALA A 120 24.58 37.79 71.04
C ALA A 120 23.59 36.63 71.40
N ARG A 121 24.01 35.38 71.65
CA ARG A 121 25.36 34.80 71.91
C ARG A 121 25.68 33.51 71.12
N ASP A 122 26.99 33.37 70.94
CA ASP A 122 27.88 32.26 70.59
C ASP A 122 27.43 30.79 70.74
N ILE A 123 27.98 29.91 69.88
CA ILE A 123 29.04 28.95 70.27
C ILE A 123 29.87 28.44 69.06
N GLN A 124 31.18 28.72 69.13
CA GLN A 124 32.38 28.04 68.58
C GLN A 124 32.52 27.62 67.09
N ASN A 125 33.74 27.90 66.57
CA ASN A 125 34.28 27.44 65.29
C ASN A 125 34.77 25.98 65.31
N SER A 126 34.85 25.35 64.13
CA SER A 126 35.92 24.38 63.84
C SER A 126 36.40 24.47 62.39
N SER A 127 37.69 24.72 62.18
CA SER A 127 38.33 24.89 60.87
C SER A 127 38.98 23.58 60.36
N SER A 128 38.58 23.07 59.18
CA SER A 128 39.25 21.88 58.61
C SER A 128 39.25 21.73 57.07
N TRP A 129 38.76 22.70 56.30
CA TRP A 129 38.54 22.54 54.83
C TRP A 129 39.63 23.18 53.95
N LYS A 130 40.90 22.79 54.16
CA LYS A 130 42.04 23.11 53.26
C LYS A 130 42.99 21.93 52.95
N SER A 131 42.67 20.71 53.39
CA SER A 131 43.65 19.61 53.41
C SER A 131 43.78 18.76 52.14
N PHE A 132 42.76 18.73 51.27
CA PHE A 132 42.68 17.69 50.22
C PHE A 132 43.59 17.89 48.98
N ASN A 133 44.02 19.12 48.69
CA ASN A 133 44.86 19.40 47.51
C ASN A 133 46.38 19.27 47.79
N LYS A 134 46.81 18.46 48.77
CA LYS A 134 48.22 18.36 49.17
C LYS A 134 48.72 16.94 49.50
N VAL A 135 48.11 15.91 48.90
CA VAL A 135 48.47 14.49 49.12
C VAL A 135 48.85 13.80 47.80
N SER A 136 49.76 14.41 47.03
CA SER A 136 50.36 13.83 45.82
C SER A 136 51.88 13.62 45.92
N SER A 137 52.49 13.94 47.06
CA SER A 137 53.96 13.94 47.21
C SER A 137 54.45 13.73 48.65
N HIS A 138 54.14 12.60 49.28
CA HIS A 138 55.01 12.01 50.31
C HIS A 138 54.92 10.49 50.30
N SER A 139 56.05 9.86 50.66
CA SER A 139 56.26 8.42 50.68
C SER A 139 56.33 7.90 52.12
N GLY A 140 55.84 6.68 52.35
CA GLY A 140 56.12 5.93 53.58
C GLY A 140 54.93 5.65 54.50
N LYS A 141 54.51 4.38 54.50
CA LYS A 141 53.88 3.62 55.60
C LYS A 141 52.49 4.01 56.14
N ASP A 142 52.13 5.27 56.34
CA ASP A 142 50.86 5.61 57.05
C ASP A 142 49.58 5.68 56.18
N SER A 143 49.67 5.33 54.89
CA SER A 143 48.52 5.42 53.95
C SER A 143 47.34 4.45 54.19
N THR A 144 47.33 3.69 55.29
CA THR A 144 46.27 2.71 55.62
C THR A 144 45.32 3.21 56.70
N SER A 145 45.84 3.90 57.73
CA SER A 145 45.05 4.50 58.81
C SER A 145 44.22 5.69 58.31
N GLU A 146 44.78 6.54 57.44
CA GLU A 146 44.01 7.63 56.81
C GLU A 146 42.87 7.10 55.93
N LEU A 147 43.09 6.01 55.19
CA LEU A 147 42.03 5.39 54.38
C LEU A 147 40.92 4.78 55.24
N LEU A 148 41.26 4.17 56.38
CA LEU A 148 40.27 3.72 57.38
C LEU A 148 39.50 4.90 57.99
N GLY A 149 40.17 5.99 58.36
CA GLY A 149 39.53 7.20 58.90
C GLY A 149 38.65 7.96 57.89
N ILE A 150 38.85 7.74 56.58
CA ILE A 150 37.92 8.17 55.52
C ILE A 150 36.74 7.19 55.44
N PHE A 151 37.01 5.88 55.45
CA PHE A 151 36.01 4.80 55.34
C PHE A 151 34.97 4.83 56.48
N GLU A 152 35.42 5.02 57.73
CA GLU A 152 34.57 5.20 58.91
C GLU A 152 33.73 6.50 58.87
N LYS A 153 34.09 7.48 58.03
CA LYS A 153 33.33 8.73 57.83
C LYS A 153 32.38 8.70 56.62
N THR A 154 32.57 7.78 55.68
CA THR A 154 31.68 7.59 54.54
C THR A 154 30.63 6.51 54.78
N ILE A 155 30.95 5.38 55.43
CA ILE A 155 29.96 4.32 55.70
C ILE A 155 28.73 4.82 56.46
N PRO A 156 28.82 5.56 57.58
CA PRO A 156 27.63 6.06 58.28
C PRO A 156 26.75 6.98 57.40
N LYS A 157 27.34 7.67 56.41
CA LYS A 157 26.59 8.52 55.46
C LYS A 157 25.94 7.71 54.34
N LEU A 158 26.54 6.58 53.95
CA LEU A 158 25.93 5.57 53.06
C LEU A 158 24.79 4.81 53.77
N CYS A 159 24.87 4.62 55.09
CA CYS A 159 23.84 3.92 55.86
C CYS A 159 22.65 4.82 56.29
N PHE A 160 22.84 6.14 56.40
CA PHE A 160 21.80 7.09 56.85
C PHE A 160 21.48 8.16 55.80
N PHE A 161 20.83 7.77 54.70
CA PHE A 161 20.29 8.67 53.67
C PHE A 161 19.16 9.62 54.14
N GLY A 162 18.80 9.61 55.44
CA GLY A 162 17.66 10.35 55.99
C GLY A 162 17.81 11.87 56.12
N GLY A 163 18.99 12.46 55.81
CA GLY A 163 19.15 13.91 55.95
C GLY A 163 20.49 14.47 55.47
N LEU A 164 20.59 14.79 54.18
CA LEU A 164 21.68 15.61 53.62
C LEU A 164 21.12 16.74 52.75
N GLY A 165 21.41 17.98 53.15
CA GLY A 165 20.98 19.21 52.44
C GLY A 165 21.97 19.65 51.36
N LYS A 166 22.54 18.71 50.60
CA LYS A 166 23.47 18.96 49.48
C LYS A 166 23.18 18.01 48.33
N SER A 167 23.58 18.40 47.13
CA SER A 167 23.48 17.64 45.87
C SER A 167 24.05 16.22 46.02
N ASP A 168 23.24 15.21 45.69
CA ASP A 168 23.66 13.80 45.70
C ASP A 168 24.85 13.53 44.74
N ASP A 169 24.97 14.32 43.68
CA ASP A 169 26.04 14.23 42.67
C ASP A 169 27.45 14.44 43.27
N ASP A 170 27.63 15.36 44.23
CA ASP A 170 28.93 15.61 44.88
C ASP A 170 29.41 14.36 45.64
N TYR A 171 28.49 13.69 46.34
CA TYR A 171 28.77 12.45 47.07
C TYR A 171 29.03 11.27 46.13
N ALA A 172 28.30 11.19 45.01
CA ALA A 172 28.53 10.17 43.99
C ALA A 172 29.92 10.31 43.36
N GLU A 173 30.39 11.53 43.09
CA GLU A 173 31.75 11.77 42.61
C GLU A 173 32.83 11.40 43.66
N GLU A 174 32.65 11.74 44.94
CA GLU A 174 33.61 11.36 46.00
C GLU A 174 33.75 9.83 46.11
N VAL A 175 32.63 9.09 46.13
CA VAL A 175 32.64 7.62 46.21
C VAL A 175 33.25 6.98 44.95
N ALA A 176 32.95 7.51 43.76
CA ALA A 176 33.53 7.02 42.50
C ALA A 176 35.06 7.25 42.42
N LYS A 177 35.55 8.40 42.89
CA LYS A 177 36.99 8.69 43.01
C LYS A 177 37.66 7.75 44.02
N PHE A 178 37.01 7.46 45.14
CA PHE A 178 37.50 6.50 46.14
C PHE A 178 37.56 5.06 45.58
N TYR A 179 36.51 4.57 44.90
CA TYR A 179 36.51 3.26 44.26
C TYR A 179 37.61 3.13 43.19
N LYS A 180 37.84 4.19 42.40
CA LYS A 180 38.93 4.23 41.42
C LYS A 180 40.31 4.18 42.08
N MET A 181 40.50 4.85 43.21
CA MET A 181 41.74 4.77 44.01
C MET A 181 41.96 3.35 44.57
N LEU A 182 40.91 2.68 45.06
CA LEU A 182 40.97 1.27 45.47
C LEU A 182 41.31 0.33 44.31
N ASN A 183 41.03 0.70 43.05
CA ASN A 183 41.37 -0.13 41.90
C ASN A 183 42.85 -0.09 41.50
N ASN A 184 43.61 0.91 41.97
CA ASN A 184 45.04 1.07 41.69
C ASN A 184 45.95 0.44 42.76
N LYS A 185 45.40 -0.15 43.83
CA LYS A 185 46.17 -0.86 44.88
C LYS A 185 45.86 -2.37 44.86
N THR A 186 46.88 -3.20 45.02
CA THR A 186 46.82 -4.66 44.83
C THR A 186 46.73 -5.49 46.12
N GLU A 187 46.76 -4.87 47.31
CA GLU A 187 46.63 -5.61 48.57
C GLU A 187 45.21 -6.15 48.79
N ILE A 188 45.11 -7.39 49.30
CA ILE A 188 43.85 -8.12 49.53
C ILE A 188 42.82 -7.31 50.32
N LYS A 189 43.26 -6.49 51.29
CA LYS A 189 42.41 -5.63 52.13
C LYS A 189 41.59 -4.62 51.30
N TYR A 190 42.14 -4.08 50.21
CA TYR A 190 41.38 -3.15 49.34
C TYR A 190 40.37 -3.88 48.45
N GLY A 191 40.56 -5.18 48.19
CA GLY A 191 39.53 -6.03 47.57
C GLY A 191 38.28 -6.09 48.44
N MET A 192 38.44 -6.49 49.71
CA MET A 192 37.35 -6.56 50.68
C MET A 192 36.58 -5.23 50.84
N PHE A 193 37.26 -4.08 50.74
CA PHE A 193 36.60 -2.77 50.79
C PHE A 193 35.80 -2.44 49.52
N LYS A 194 36.22 -2.86 48.32
CA LYS A 194 35.37 -2.81 47.13
C LYS A 194 34.14 -3.72 47.31
N ASP A 195 34.36 -4.91 47.87
CA ASP A 195 33.32 -5.90 48.05
C ASP A 195 32.20 -5.39 48.95
N VAL A 196 32.54 -4.83 50.11
CA VAL A 196 31.57 -4.23 51.05
C VAL A 196 30.81 -3.05 50.44
N ILE A 197 31.48 -2.18 49.68
CA ILE A 197 30.81 -1.04 49.02
C ILE A 197 29.79 -1.55 47.99
N LEU A 198 30.17 -2.53 47.17
CA LEU A 198 29.24 -3.12 46.20
C LEU A 198 28.09 -3.85 46.89
N ASP A 199 28.34 -4.66 47.93
CA ASP A 199 27.28 -5.40 48.62
C ASP A 199 26.27 -4.48 49.31
N GLN A 200 26.72 -3.36 49.91
CA GLN A 200 25.81 -2.37 50.49
C GLN A 200 24.95 -1.66 49.44
N LEU A 201 25.53 -1.28 48.29
CA LEU A 201 24.77 -0.64 47.19
C LEU A 201 23.78 -1.62 46.54
N LEU A 202 24.19 -2.88 46.34
CA LEU A 202 23.33 -3.94 45.80
C LEU A 202 22.20 -4.32 46.78
N ALA A 203 22.48 -4.37 48.09
CA ALA A 203 21.46 -4.54 49.13
C ALA A 203 20.49 -3.35 49.16
N GLY A 204 20.98 -2.11 49.05
CA GLY A 204 20.15 -0.90 49.00
C GLY A 204 19.14 -0.90 47.84
N ILE A 205 19.54 -1.41 46.67
CA ILE A 205 18.68 -1.51 45.48
C ILE A 205 17.70 -2.71 45.56
N SER A 206 18.07 -3.80 46.25
CA SER A 206 17.28 -5.04 46.29
C SER A 206 16.37 -5.21 47.51
N THR A 207 16.63 -4.50 48.61
CA THR A 207 15.89 -4.68 49.88
C THR A 207 15.15 -3.42 50.35
N SER A 208 15.53 -2.23 49.87
CA SER A 208 14.85 -0.99 50.26
C SER A 208 13.45 -0.87 49.65
N LYS A 209 12.57 -0.17 50.36
CA LYS A 209 11.26 0.29 49.85
C LYS A 209 11.24 1.80 49.61
N GLU A 210 12.33 2.51 49.90
CA GLU A 210 12.43 3.96 49.73
C GLU A 210 13.08 4.31 48.38
N GLU A 211 12.29 4.92 47.50
CA GLU A 211 12.68 5.41 46.18
C GLU A 211 13.99 6.23 46.21
N ARG A 212 14.19 7.06 47.25
CA ARG A 212 15.40 7.87 47.45
C ARG A 212 16.66 7.02 47.63
N VAL A 213 16.59 5.97 48.47
CA VAL A 213 17.71 5.06 48.74
C VAL A 213 18.06 4.25 47.50
N ILE A 214 17.03 3.80 46.76
CA ILE A 214 17.23 3.08 45.49
C ILE A 214 17.88 4.01 44.46
N ARG A 215 17.36 5.23 44.26
CA ARG A 215 17.92 6.22 43.33
C ARG A 215 19.36 6.58 43.66
N ALA A 216 19.67 6.92 44.91
CA ALA A 216 21.03 7.26 45.32
C ALA A 216 22.00 6.09 45.09
N SER A 217 21.60 4.86 45.45
CA SER A 217 22.42 3.66 45.23
C SER A 217 22.68 3.40 43.73
N VAL A 218 21.67 3.60 42.88
CA VAL A 218 21.78 3.49 41.41
C VAL A 218 22.70 4.57 40.83
N SER A 219 22.59 5.82 41.28
CA SER A 219 23.46 6.93 40.85
C SER A 219 24.92 6.69 41.26
N ILE A 220 25.17 6.21 42.48
CA ILE A 220 26.53 5.89 42.95
C ILE A 220 27.14 4.74 42.15
N LEU A 221 26.40 3.66 41.85
CA LEU A 221 26.89 2.60 40.96
C LEU A 221 27.17 3.11 39.54
N THR A 222 26.33 4.01 39.01
CA THR A 222 26.55 4.64 37.70
C THR A 222 27.82 5.51 37.69
N ALA A 223 28.07 6.25 38.77
CA ALA A 223 29.30 7.00 38.99
C ALA A 223 30.53 6.08 39.02
N ILE A 224 30.48 4.98 39.77
CA ILE A 224 31.55 3.98 39.87
C ILE A 224 31.87 3.36 38.50
N ILE A 225 30.86 2.94 37.73
CA ILE A 225 31.04 2.34 36.40
C ILE A 225 31.64 3.35 35.40
N SER A 226 31.21 4.62 35.44
CA SER A 226 31.74 5.65 34.54
C SER A 226 33.19 6.02 34.87
N ALA A 227 33.57 6.02 36.15
CA ALA A 227 34.94 6.21 36.61
C ALA A 227 35.84 5.00 36.34
N ASN A 228 35.28 3.78 36.32
CA ASN A 228 35.99 2.52 36.14
C ASN A 228 35.13 1.43 35.45
N LYS A 229 35.44 1.14 34.18
CA LYS A 229 34.74 0.09 33.41
C LYS A 229 34.91 -1.34 33.96
N SER A 230 35.98 -1.65 34.72
CA SER A 230 36.16 -3.01 35.27
C SER A 230 35.07 -3.38 36.28
N ALA A 231 34.47 -2.38 36.95
CA ALA A 231 33.42 -2.59 37.94
C ALA A 231 32.17 -3.30 37.36
N ILE A 232 31.96 -3.26 36.03
CA ILE A 232 30.86 -3.99 35.37
C ILE A 232 31.03 -5.51 35.55
N GLU A 233 32.27 -6.02 35.51
CA GLU A 233 32.52 -7.44 35.79
C GLU A 233 32.34 -7.77 37.26
N ASP A 234 32.78 -6.90 38.17
CA ASP A 234 32.67 -7.10 39.62
C ASP A 234 31.20 -7.15 40.04
N ILE A 235 30.38 -6.25 39.50
CA ILE A 235 28.92 -6.21 39.68
C ILE A 235 28.23 -7.45 39.09
N LYS A 236 28.70 -7.97 37.94
CA LYS A 236 28.21 -9.24 37.37
C LYS A 236 28.59 -10.44 38.23
N LYS A 237 29.84 -10.50 38.74
CA LYS A 237 30.33 -11.56 39.65
C LYS A 237 29.57 -11.58 40.97
N LYS A 238 29.14 -10.43 41.49
CA LYS A 238 28.28 -10.29 42.68
C LYS A 238 26.78 -10.53 42.44
N GLY A 239 26.37 -10.88 41.22
CA GLY A 239 25.02 -11.39 40.96
C GLY A 239 23.90 -10.35 41.01
N LEU A 240 24.16 -9.09 40.59
CA LEU A 240 23.10 -8.09 40.40
C LEU A 240 22.03 -8.63 39.42
N GLN A 241 20.89 -9.05 39.95
CA GLN A 241 19.79 -9.57 39.14
C GLN A 241 19.12 -8.45 38.35
N LEU A 242 19.05 -8.62 37.03
CA LEU A 242 18.40 -7.67 36.11
C LEU A 242 16.92 -7.40 36.47
N HIS A 243 16.24 -8.37 37.08
CA HIS A 243 14.88 -8.20 37.59
C HIS A 243 14.78 -7.08 38.64
N VAL A 244 15.79 -6.90 39.49
CA VAL A 244 15.79 -5.86 40.53
C VAL A 244 15.90 -4.47 39.91
N LEU A 245 16.78 -4.30 38.90
CA LEU A 245 16.84 -3.05 38.12
C LEU A 245 15.55 -2.81 37.35
N ALA A 246 14.90 -3.86 36.83
CA ALA A 246 13.60 -3.75 36.17
C ALA A 246 12.48 -3.33 37.14
N SER A 247 12.49 -3.79 38.40
CA SER A 247 11.56 -3.29 39.43
C SER A 247 11.86 -1.85 39.84
N ALA A 248 13.13 -1.44 39.97
CA ALA A 248 13.50 -0.05 40.24
C ALA A 248 13.04 0.90 39.11
N LEU A 249 13.22 0.48 37.85
CA LEU A 249 12.74 1.22 36.68
C LEU A 249 11.20 1.34 36.66
N LYS A 250 10.48 0.28 37.07
CA LYS A 250 9.01 0.28 37.27
C LYS A 250 8.56 1.04 38.53
N GLN A 251 9.49 1.59 39.31
CA GLN A 251 9.26 2.45 40.49
C GLN A 251 9.80 3.89 40.27
N ASN A 252 9.86 4.35 39.02
CA ASN A 252 10.32 5.70 38.65
C ASN A 252 11.77 6.05 39.06
N VAL A 253 12.63 5.04 39.23
CA VAL A 253 14.10 5.24 39.27
C VAL A 253 14.63 5.12 37.85
N HIS A 254 14.51 6.20 37.08
CA HIS A 254 14.84 6.26 35.64
C HIS A 254 16.32 5.94 35.38
N GLU A 255 17.18 6.28 36.35
CA GLU A 255 18.62 6.05 36.34
C GLU A 255 18.96 4.55 36.21
N ALA A 256 18.05 3.65 36.61
CA ALA A 256 18.21 2.21 36.43
C ALA A 256 18.32 1.80 34.95
N ALA A 257 17.74 2.58 34.03
CA ALA A 257 17.91 2.36 32.59
C ALA A 257 19.38 2.55 32.13
N ILE A 258 20.13 3.46 32.78
CA ILE A 258 21.57 3.65 32.50
C ILE A 258 22.35 2.42 32.96
N LEU A 259 22.07 1.88 34.16
CA LEU A 259 22.70 0.64 34.62
C LEU A 259 22.36 -0.55 33.72
N ILE A 260 21.09 -0.75 33.34
CA ILE A 260 20.68 -1.83 32.43
C ILE A 260 21.45 -1.72 31.09
N TYR A 261 21.56 -0.52 30.53
CA TYR A 261 22.31 -0.28 29.30
C TYR A 261 23.82 -0.54 29.46
N LEU A 262 24.44 -0.08 30.55
CA LEU A 262 25.89 -0.25 30.80
C LEU A 262 26.27 -1.72 31.10
N ILE A 263 25.38 -2.48 31.74
CA ILE A 263 25.55 -3.93 31.96
C ILE A 263 25.51 -4.69 30.62
N ASN A 264 24.85 -4.14 29.60
CA ASN A 264 24.67 -4.72 28.26
C ASN A 264 24.23 -6.20 28.30
N PRO A 265 23.06 -6.50 28.86
CA PRO A 265 22.48 -7.85 28.86
C PRO A 265 22.10 -8.30 27.45
N SER A 266 21.96 -9.61 27.25
CA SER A 266 21.52 -10.17 25.99
C SER A 266 20.06 -9.82 25.68
N PRO A 267 19.63 -9.78 24.40
CA PRO A 267 18.23 -9.53 24.05
C PRO A 267 17.26 -10.50 24.74
N GLY A 268 17.64 -11.77 24.89
CA GLY A 268 16.84 -12.78 25.59
C GLY A 268 16.56 -12.40 27.04
N GLU A 269 17.57 -11.92 27.77
CA GLU A 269 17.39 -11.43 29.14
C GLU A 269 16.50 -10.18 29.17
N ILE A 270 16.73 -9.19 28.31
CA ILE A 270 15.90 -7.95 28.24
C ILE A 270 14.42 -8.30 28.04
N LYS A 271 14.12 -9.29 27.19
CA LYS A 271 12.74 -9.74 26.91
C LYS A 271 12.01 -10.23 28.17
N THR A 272 12.70 -10.91 29.08
CA THR A 272 12.09 -11.46 30.31
C THR A 272 11.72 -10.41 31.36
N LEU A 273 12.20 -9.17 31.23
CA LEU A 273 12.00 -8.12 32.23
C LEU A 273 10.68 -7.34 32.04
N GLU A 274 10.05 -7.44 30.87
CA GLU A 274 8.81 -6.72 30.51
C GLU A 274 8.86 -5.21 30.84
N ILE A 275 9.99 -4.57 30.53
CA ILE A 275 10.28 -3.16 30.87
C ILE A 275 9.81 -2.14 29.83
N LEU A 276 9.30 -2.56 28.67
CA LEU A 276 8.96 -1.64 27.57
C LEU A 276 8.04 -0.47 27.96
N PRO A 277 6.95 -0.65 28.75
CA PRO A 277 6.11 0.48 29.15
C PRO A 277 6.87 1.54 29.97
N ALA A 278 7.68 1.10 30.94
CA ALA A 278 8.49 1.99 31.78
C ALA A 278 9.60 2.67 30.98
N LEU A 279 10.25 1.97 30.05
CA LEU A 279 11.23 2.59 29.13
C LEU A 279 10.59 3.69 28.27
N VAL A 280 9.39 3.45 27.74
CA VAL A 280 8.65 4.46 26.98
C VAL A 280 8.26 5.65 27.87
N GLU A 281 7.85 5.40 29.12
CA GLU A 281 7.54 6.45 30.10
C GLU A 281 8.76 7.33 30.41
N VAL A 282 9.92 6.74 30.70
CA VAL A 282 11.18 7.47 30.94
C VAL A 282 11.59 8.37 29.76
N VAL A 283 11.37 7.92 28.51
CA VAL A 283 11.60 8.75 27.32
C VAL A 283 10.51 9.82 27.18
N CYS A 284 9.27 9.52 27.58
CA CYS A 284 8.13 10.42 27.46
C CYS A 284 8.02 11.52 28.53
N THR A 285 8.83 11.52 29.58
CA THR A 285 8.82 12.54 30.65
C THR A 285 9.75 13.73 30.35
N PRO A 286 9.24 14.93 30.01
CA PRO A 286 10.08 16.09 29.75
C PRO A 286 10.52 16.80 31.05
N GLY A 287 11.78 17.23 31.10
CA GLY A 287 12.21 18.35 31.97
C GLY A 287 12.77 18.04 33.36
N SER A 288 12.84 16.76 33.80
CA SER A 288 13.38 16.42 35.13
C SER A 288 14.89 16.68 35.27
N TYR A 289 15.68 16.42 34.21
CA TYR A 289 17.14 16.38 34.28
C TYR A 289 17.79 17.72 33.99
N LYS A 290 17.91 18.57 35.02
CA LYS A 290 18.91 19.65 35.05
C LYS A 290 20.29 19.03 35.37
N GLY A 291 21.32 19.40 34.62
CA GLY A 291 22.54 18.61 34.49
C GLY A 291 23.40 18.51 35.76
N GLY A 292 23.95 17.32 36.01
CA GLY A 292 24.85 17.00 37.14
C GLY A 292 25.97 15.98 36.84
N MET A 293 26.09 15.45 35.61
CA MET A 293 27.17 14.51 35.24
C MET A 293 27.82 14.81 33.89
N ALA A 294 29.10 14.42 33.77
CA ALA A 294 29.98 14.75 32.66
C ALA A 294 29.58 14.09 31.32
N SER A 295 30.05 14.71 30.22
CA SER A 295 29.64 14.51 28.82
C SER A 295 29.98 13.16 28.16
N LEU A 296 30.21 12.09 28.93
CA LEU A 296 30.50 10.73 28.43
C LEU A 296 29.37 9.71 28.66
N LEU A 297 28.43 9.97 29.57
CA LEU A 297 27.31 9.05 29.85
C LEU A 297 26.07 9.37 28.98
N PRO A 298 25.27 8.35 28.59
CA PRO A 298 23.96 8.58 28.00
C PRO A 298 22.97 9.10 29.06
N THR A 299 22.00 9.91 28.65
CA THR A 299 20.91 10.32 29.54
C THR A 299 19.96 9.15 29.85
N PRO A 300 19.12 9.18 30.91
CA PRO A 300 18.14 8.12 31.14
C PRO A 300 17.18 7.89 29.94
N PRO A 301 16.66 8.93 29.25
CA PRO A 301 15.99 8.77 27.96
C PRO A 301 16.86 8.15 26.87
N GLY A 302 18.13 8.56 26.75
CA GLY A 302 19.07 8.03 25.75
C GLY A 302 19.45 6.56 25.94
N ALA A 303 19.60 6.13 27.20
CA ALA A 303 19.78 4.72 27.55
C ALA A 303 18.50 3.92 27.26
N SER A 304 17.33 4.49 27.61
CA SER A 304 16.03 3.85 27.37
C SER A 304 15.74 3.68 25.87
N LEU A 305 16.02 4.69 25.04
CA LEU A 305 15.91 4.64 23.57
C LEU A 305 16.75 3.51 22.97
N LYS A 306 17.96 3.24 23.49
CA LYS A 306 18.82 2.14 23.03
C LYS A 306 18.31 0.77 23.43
N ILE A 307 17.73 0.64 24.63
CA ILE A 307 17.07 -0.62 25.04
C ILE A 307 15.80 -0.85 24.19
N ILE A 308 15.05 0.20 23.85
CA ILE A 308 13.91 0.13 22.93
C ILE A 308 14.38 -0.25 21.50
N GLU A 309 15.49 0.30 21.01
CA GLU A 309 16.09 -0.07 19.72
C GLU A 309 16.40 -1.57 19.65
N VAL A 310 17.03 -2.14 20.68
CA VAL A 310 17.26 -3.59 20.79
C VAL A 310 15.92 -4.36 20.81
N LEU A 311 14.93 -3.91 21.58
CA LEU A 311 13.61 -4.56 21.70
C LEU A 311 12.82 -4.62 20.38
N VAL A 312 13.05 -3.69 19.44
CA VAL A 312 12.35 -3.66 18.14
C VAL A 312 13.16 -4.21 16.96
N THR A 313 14.43 -4.59 17.18
CA THR A 313 15.32 -5.08 16.12
C THR A 313 15.86 -6.49 16.34
N ALA A 314 16.06 -6.93 17.59
CA ALA A 314 16.89 -8.09 17.89
C ALA A 314 16.17 -9.46 17.92
N PHE A 315 14.84 -9.51 17.77
CA PHE A 315 14.07 -10.75 17.83
C PHE A 315 13.47 -11.17 16.48
N ASP A 316 12.69 -12.24 16.50
CA ASP A 316 11.83 -12.64 15.39
C ASP A 316 10.77 -11.58 15.05
N TYR A 317 10.27 -11.65 13.81
CA TYR A 317 9.26 -10.74 13.27
C TYR A 317 8.00 -10.61 14.16
N THR A 318 7.55 -11.69 14.81
CA THR A 318 6.33 -11.66 15.64
C THR A 318 6.57 -11.00 17.00
N THR A 319 7.77 -11.14 17.57
CA THR A 319 8.16 -10.44 18.81
C THR A 319 8.38 -8.95 18.54
N ASN A 320 9.18 -8.59 17.53
CA ASN A 320 9.45 -7.18 17.20
C ASN A 320 8.14 -6.42 16.91
N ASN A 321 7.20 -7.04 16.18
CA ASN A 321 5.89 -6.46 15.90
C ASN A 321 5.03 -6.24 17.15
N LYS A 322 5.13 -7.08 18.20
CA LYS A 322 4.42 -6.84 19.48
C LYS A 322 4.98 -5.62 20.21
N HIS A 323 6.30 -5.44 20.20
CA HIS A 323 6.93 -4.25 20.78
C HIS A 323 6.61 -2.99 19.97
N LEU A 324 6.63 -3.07 18.64
CA LEU A 324 6.26 -1.95 17.75
C LEU A 324 4.77 -1.59 17.84
N ALA A 325 3.86 -2.56 18.06
CA ALA A 325 2.45 -2.30 18.33
C ALA A 325 2.21 -1.49 19.62
N ALA A 326 3.06 -1.64 20.63
CA ALA A 326 2.99 -0.84 21.85
C ALA A 326 3.55 0.60 21.67
N ILE A 327 4.49 0.79 20.74
CA ILE A 327 5.18 2.08 20.51
C ILE A 327 4.47 2.95 19.47
N SER A 328 3.82 2.34 18.47
CA SER A 328 3.24 3.01 17.29
C SER A 328 2.03 3.93 17.56
N SER A 329 1.58 4.04 18.81
CA SER A 329 0.55 5.01 19.20
C SER A 329 0.98 6.45 18.88
N PRO A 330 0.12 7.27 18.22
CA PRO A 330 0.45 8.66 17.88
C PRO A 330 0.95 9.51 19.06
N CYS A 331 0.38 9.30 20.25
CA CYS A 331 0.74 10.02 21.48
C CYS A 331 2.12 9.63 22.03
N ILE A 332 2.62 8.44 21.71
CA ILE A 332 3.98 8.01 22.05
C ILE A 332 4.95 8.59 21.02
N ILE A 333 4.67 8.43 19.73
CA ILE A 333 5.52 8.94 18.64
C ILE A 333 5.76 10.46 18.75
N SER A 334 4.74 11.26 19.09
CA SER A 334 4.92 12.71 19.28
C SER A 334 5.90 13.03 20.41
N ARG A 335 5.82 12.31 21.54
CA ARG A 335 6.72 12.51 22.69
C ARG A 335 8.15 11.99 22.42
N LEU A 336 8.30 10.88 21.70
CA LEU A 336 9.60 10.41 21.22
C LEU A 336 10.29 11.46 20.33
N LEU A 337 9.52 12.20 19.52
CA LEU A 337 10.03 13.27 18.67
C LEU A 337 10.35 14.57 19.43
N ASP A 338 9.74 14.84 20.58
CA ASP A 338 10.15 15.94 21.45
C ASP A 338 11.56 15.71 22.04
N VAL A 339 11.94 14.46 22.35
CA VAL A 339 13.28 14.11 22.85
C VAL A 339 14.38 14.38 21.81
N ALA A 340 14.06 14.33 20.52
CA ALA A 340 14.98 14.64 19.43
C ALA A 340 15.54 16.09 19.46
N ARG A 341 14.95 16.98 20.27
CA ARG A 341 15.42 18.36 20.45
C ARG A 341 16.66 18.45 21.37
N THR A 342 16.97 17.43 22.17
CA THR A 342 18.19 17.39 22.99
C THR A 342 19.46 17.28 22.13
N ASN A 343 20.62 17.75 22.61
CA ASN A 343 21.82 17.94 21.75
C ASN A 343 22.60 16.66 21.37
N ASN A 344 22.16 15.48 21.78
CA ASN A 344 22.93 14.24 21.62
C ASN A 344 22.67 13.50 20.29
N LEU A 345 23.60 13.61 19.34
CA LEU A 345 23.52 12.88 18.06
C LEU A 345 23.44 11.34 18.23
N ASN A 346 24.10 10.78 19.23
CA ASN A 346 24.08 9.33 19.50
C ASN A 346 22.73 8.82 20.02
N GLU A 347 21.91 9.67 20.64
CA GLU A 347 20.55 9.33 21.09
C GLU A 347 19.55 9.46 19.92
N PHE A 348 19.82 10.43 19.03
CA PHE A 348 19.06 10.64 17.79
C PHE A 348 19.20 9.49 16.78
N LEU A 349 20.36 8.83 16.71
CA LEU A 349 20.56 7.63 15.86
C LEU A 349 19.58 6.50 16.25
N SER A 350 19.56 6.10 17.53
CA SER A 350 18.65 5.05 18.02
C SER A 350 17.18 5.43 17.84
N LEU A 351 16.83 6.70 18.07
CA LEU A 351 15.49 7.21 17.77
C LEU A 351 15.14 7.09 16.28
N ALA A 352 16.06 7.41 15.38
CA ALA A 352 15.85 7.25 13.94
C ALA A 352 15.61 5.78 13.54
N THR A 353 16.39 4.83 14.09
CA THR A 353 16.15 3.39 13.91
C THR A 353 14.75 2.99 14.37
N VAL A 354 14.34 3.41 15.58
CA VAL A 354 13.01 3.10 16.12
C VAL A 354 11.89 3.70 15.26
N LEU A 355 12.04 4.94 14.78
CA LEU A 355 11.07 5.59 13.89
C LEU A 355 10.96 4.89 12.52
N ILE A 356 12.09 4.44 11.95
CA ILE A 356 12.12 3.61 10.74
C ILE A 356 11.32 2.32 10.96
N LYS A 357 11.56 1.59 12.05
CA LYS A 357 10.84 0.34 12.35
C LYS A 357 9.36 0.58 12.64
N CYS A 358 8.99 1.72 13.24
CA CYS A 358 7.59 2.12 13.36
C CYS A 358 6.93 2.32 11.99
N MET A 359 7.55 3.07 11.07
CA MET A 359 7.03 3.29 9.70
C MET A 359 6.98 2.02 8.84
N GLN A 360 7.84 1.04 9.13
CA GLN A 360 7.85 -0.28 8.47
C GLN A 360 6.80 -1.24 9.07
N PHE A 361 6.34 -1.01 10.31
CA PHE A 361 5.30 -1.79 10.98
C PHE A 361 3.89 -1.23 10.75
N ASP A 362 3.64 0.02 11.15
CA ASP A 362 2.42 0.76 10.82
C ASP A 362 2.76 1.97 9.96
N GLY A 363 2.26 1.98 8.74
CA GLY A 363 2.50 3.10 7.85
C GLY A 363 1.81 4.40 8.26
N GLN A 364 0.66 4.34 8.95
CA GLN A 364 -0.10 5.55 9.35
C GLN A 364 0.72 6.47 10.27
N CYS A 365 1.68 5.90 11.02
CA CYS A 365 2.70 6.61 11.77
C CYS A 365 3.39 7.73 10.95
N ARG A 366 3.61 7.56 9.63
CA ARG A 366 4.27 8.56 8.77
C ARG A 366 3.61 9.95 8.83
N LYS A 367 2.28 10.01 8.98
CA LYS A 367 1.52 11.27 9.08
C LYS A 367 1.90 12.07 10.33
N TYR A 368 2.07 11.40 11.46
CA TYR A 368 2.41 12.03 12.73
C TYR A 368 3.91 12.36 12.79
N ILE A 369 4.76 11.47 12.29
CA ILE A 369 6.21 11.70 12.20
C ILE A 369 6.49 12.98 11.39
N LEU A 370 5.91 13.09 10.19
CA LEU A 370 6.08 14.24 9.29
C LEU A 370 5.78 15.61 9.93
N GLN A 371 4.84 15.67 10.88
CA GLN A 371 4.48 16.92 11.56
C GLN A 371 5.62 17.43 12.46
N PHE A 372 6.42 16.53 13.03
CA PHE A 372 7.45 16.85 14.03
C PHE A 372 8.89 16.47 13.60
N THR A 373 9.10 15.92 12.39
CA THR A 373 10.42 15.54 11.86
C THR A 373 11.45 16.68 11.98
N PRO A 374 12.54 16.51 12.76
CA PRO A 374 13.61 17.48 12.87
C PRO A 374 14.57 17.35 11.67
N VAL A 375 14.19 17.91 10.53
CA VAL A 375 14.91 17.81 9.24
C VAL A 375 16.41 18.14 9.40
N THR A 376 16.74 19.21 10.13
CA THR A 376 18.11 19.65 10.42
C THR A 376 18.99 18.56 11.04
N ARG A 377 18.42 17.69 11.90
CA ARG A 377 19.18 16.60 12.55
C ARG A 377 19.49 15.47 11.57
N PHE A 378 18.59 15.14 10.64
CA PHE A 378 18.87 14.19 9.57
C PHE A 378 19.89 14.73 8.54
N ILE A 379 19.91 16.06 8.31
CA ILE A 379 20.96 16.71 7.50
C ILE A 379 22.33 16.56 8.17
N LEU A 380 22.43 16.79 9.48
CA LEU A 380 23.67 16.57 10.24
C LEU A 380 24.15 15.11 10.21
N LEU A 381 23.23 14.13 10.19
CA LEU A 381 23.60 12.72 10.01
C LEU A 381 24.18 12.42 8.61
N LEU A 382 23.63 13.00 7.54
CA LEU A 382 24.19 12.90 6.18
C LEU A 382 25.59 13.54 6.08
N GLN A 383 25.85 14.58 6.88
CA GLN A 383 27.13 15.26 6.98
C GLN A 383 28.15 14.53 7.90
N SER A 384 27.75 13.49 8.63
CA SER A 384 28.66 12.70 9.48
C SER A 384 29.75 12.01 8.66
N ASN A 385 30.94 11.83 9.24
CA ASN A 385 32.02 11.04 8.63
C ASN A 385 31.77 9.52 8.72
N LYS A 386 30.76 9.05 9.47
CA LYS A 386 30.47 7.61 9.60
C LYS A 386 29.45 7.16 8.55
N ASN A 387 29.76 6.07 7.83
CA ASN A 387 28.87 5.50 6.82
C ASN A 387 27.54 4.96 7.40
N HIS A 388 27.53 4.54 8.67
CA HIS A 388 26.33 4.06 9.36
C HIS A 388 25.32 5.20 9.64
N ASP A 389 25.81 6.34 10.16
CA ASP A 389 25.01 7.53 10.41
C ASP A 389 24.33 8.02 9.11
N LYS A 390 25.07 8.02 7.99
CA LYS A 390 24.54 8.32 6.64
C LYS A 390 23.47 7.33 6.20
N PHE A 391 23.68 6.03 6.44
CA PHE A 391 22.71 4.98 6.07
C PHE A 391 21.37 5.17 6.77
N ILE A 392 21.38 5.38 8.09
CA ILE A 392 20.16 5.59 8.88
C ILE A 392 19.40 6.83 8.39
N ALA A 393 20.10 7.91 8.04
CA ALA A 393 19.46 9.08 7.43
C ALA A 393 18.85 8.78 6.05
N LEU A 394 19.54 8.01 5.20
CA LEU A 394 19.04 7.61 3.87
C LEU A 394 17.86 6.62 3.95
N GLU A 395 17.87 5.65 4.87
CA GLU A 395 16.74 4.74 5.12
C GLU A 395 15.54 5.53 5.67
N PHE A 396 15.76 6.45 6.62
CA PHE A 396 14.70 7.34 7.12
C PHE A 396 14.09 8.18 6.00
N PHE A 397 14.90 8.86 5.16
CA PHE A 397 14.40 9.64 4.03
C PHE A 397 13.67 8.76 3.00
N HIS A 398 14.14 7.53 2.76
CA HIS A 398 13.46 6.60 1.85
C HIS A 398 12.10 6.12 2.38
N GLU A 399 11.95 5.91 3.70
CA GLU A 399 10.66 5.52 4.30
C GLU A 399 9.70 6.69 4.47
N ILE A 400 10.14 7.87 4.91
CA ILE A 400 9.26 9.03 5.15
C ILE A 400 8.76 9.66 3.84
N LEU A 401 9.47 9.50 2.71
CA LEU A 401 9.02 9.96 1.40
C LEU A 401 7.95 9.06 0.75
N ARG A 402 7.60 7.91 1.37
CA ARG A 402 6.46 7.06 0.96
C ARG A 402 5.14 7.62 1.53
N ILE A 403 4.80 8.83 1.11
CA ILE A 403 3.62 9.61 1.53
C ILE A 403 2.98 10.32 0.32
N PRO A 404 1.75 10.88 0.44
CA PRO A 404 1.10 11.62 -0.65
C PRO A 404 1.97 12.78 -1.16
N ARG A 405 1.97 13.04 -2.47
CA ARG A 405 2.98 13.90 -3.09
C ARG A 405 2.95 15.36 -2.67
N SER A 406 1.79 15.94 -2.38
CA SER A 406 1.67 17.24 -1.70
C SER A 406 2.52 17.32 -0.42
N SER A 407 2.48 16.27 0.39
CA SER A 407 3.20 16.17 1.66
C SER A 407 4.69 15.85 1.48
N ALA A 408 5.03 15.00 0.50
CA ALA A 408 6.42 14.75 0.12
C ALA A 408 7.12 16.02 -0.42
N ILE A 409 6.45 16.79 -1.28
CA ILE A 409 6.95 18.06 -1.82
C ILE A 409 7.18 19.07 -0.68
N SER A 410 6.27 19.17 0.29
CA SER A 410 6.45 20.03 1.46
C SER A 410 7.68 19.62 2.30
N LEU A 411 7.96 18.32 2.45
CA LEU A 411 9.18 17.84 3.12
C LEU A 411 10.45 18.17 2.32
N LEU A 412 10.44 17.95 1.00
CA LEU A 412 11.57 18.29 0.11
C LEU A 412 11.86 19.80 0.14
N GLN A 413 10.83 20.65 0.20
CA GLN A 413 10.99 22.11 0.36
C GLN A 413 11.64 22.49 1.70
N LYS A 414 11.32 21.80 2.81
CA LYS A 414 12.01 22.00 4.10
C LYS A 414 13.49 21.62 3.99
N ILE A 415 13.80 20.45 3.41
CA ILE A 415 15.18 19.98 3.20
C ILE A 415 15.98 20.98 2.35
N GLN A 416 15.40 21.50 1.25
CA GLN A 416 16.04 22.53 0.43
C GLN A 416 16.28 23.84 1.20
N LYS A 417 15.30 24.31 1.99
CA LYS A 417 15.42 25.54 2.79
C LYS A 417 16.53 25.43 3.86
N GLU A 418 16.80 24.25 4.37
CA GLU A 418 17.79 24.00 5.43
C GLU A 418 19.20 23.65 4.92
N GLY A 419 19.43 23.43 3.61
CA GLY A 419 20.78 23.16 3.09
C GLY A 419 20.90 22.78 1.61
N SER A 420 20.17 23.45 0.70
CA SER A 420 20.00 23.07 -0.71
C SER A 420 21.24 22.56 -1.46
N THR A 421 22.32 23.34 -1.55
CA THR A 421 23.52 22.99 -2.32
C THR A 421 24.32 21.86 -1.68
N ASP A 422 24.60 22.00 -0.38
CA ASP A 422 25.58 21.20 0.32
C ASP A 422 25.08 19.77 0.52
N ILE A 423 23.77 19.60 0.70
CA ILE A 423 23.11 18.29 0.73
C ILE A 423 23.23 17.60 -0.63
N MET A 424 23.01 18.30 -1.75
CA MET A 424 23.12 17.70 -3.08
C MET A 424 24.55 17.27 -3.41
N HIS A 425 25.56 18.05 -3.01
CA HIS A 425 26.96 17.65 -3.09
C HIS A 425 27.29 16.46 -2.17
N LYS A 426 26.82 16.44 -0.92
CA LYS A 426 27.05 15.29 -0.02
C LYS A 426 26.34 14.02 -0.47
N LEU A 427 25.17 14.13 -1.12
CA LEU A 427 24.50 12.99 -1.77
C LEU A 427 25.30 12.50 -2.99
N MET A 428 25.93 13.40 -3.76
CA MET A 428 26.85 13.01 -4.85
C MET A 428 28.08 12.26 -4.32
N ASP A 429 28.71 12.71 -3.22
CA ASP A 429 29.80 11.97 -2.56
C ASP A 429 29.35 10.54 -2.18
N CYS A 430 28.12 10.41 -1.68
CA CYS A 430 27.52 9.12 -1.30
C CYS A 430 27.30 8.17 -2.48
N LEU A 431 27.07 8.67 -3.70
CA LEU A 431 26.99 7.83 -4.91
C LEU A 431 28.32 7.17 -5.26
N GLN A 432 29.44 7.83 -4.95
CA GLN A 432 30.78 7.39 -5.37
C GLN A 432 31.45 6.46 -4.33
N GLN A 433 31.14 6.61 -3.04
CA GLN A 433 31.93 6.01 -1.94
C GLN A 433 31.28 4.82 -1.22
N LEU A 434 29.99 4.54 -1.41
CA LEU A 434 29.22 3.61 -0.56
C LEU A 434 28.84 2.30 -1.25
N GLN A 435 28.37 1.32 -0.47
CA GLN A 435 27.80 0.05 -0.96
C GLN A 435 26.55 0.27 -1.83
N PRO A 436 26.22 -0.64 -2.77
CA PRO A 436 25.23 -0.39 -3.83
C PRO A 436 23.81 -0.03 -3.35
N GLU A 437 23.33 -0.58 -2.23
CA GLU A 437 22.03 -0.19 -1.64
C GLU A 437 22.02 1.29 -1.22
N TYR A 438 23.12 1.75 -0.63
CA TYR A 438 23.30 3.12 -0.15
C TYR A 438 23.33 4.08 -1.34
N GLN A 439 24.00 3.68 -2.44
CA GLN A 439 24.00 4.44 -3.70
C GLN A 439 22.59 4.61 -4.27
N LEU A 440 21.75 3.55 -4.20
CA LEU A 440 20.36 3.61 -4.67
C LEU A 440 19.46 4.49 -3.79
N LEU A 441 19.61 4.42 -2.46
CA LEU A 441 18.87 5.31 -1.55
C LEU A 441 19.28 6.78 -1.74
N ALA A 442 20.58 7.06 -1.85
CA ALA A 442 21.10 8.40 -2.13
C ALA A 442 20.62 8.92 -3.49
N ALA A 443 20.66 8.11 -4.56
CA ALA A 443 20.14 8.48 -5.87
C ALA A 443 18.65 8.80 -5.84
N ASN A 444 17.84 8.01 -5.13
CA ASN A 444 16.40 8.24 -4.95
C ASN A 444 16.09 9.58 -4.25
N VAL A 445 16.87 9.99 -3.26
CA VAL A 445 16.70 11.30 -2.60
C VAL A 445 17.20 12.43 -3.52
N LEU A 446 18.36 12.25 -4.15
CA LEU A 446 18.98 13.26 -5.01
C LEU A 446 18.11 13.59 -6.24
N LEU A 447 17.52 12.58 -6.91
CA LEU A 447 16.60 12.78 -8.04
C LEU A 447 15.35 13.60 -7.64
N GLN A 448 14.85 13.42 -6.43
CA GLN A 448 13.66 14.13 -5.94
C GLN A 448 13.99 15.57 -5.50
N LEU A 449 15.17 15.81 -4.93
CA LEU A 449 15.66 17.17 -4.64
C LEU A 449 16.05 17.94 -5.90
N ASP A 450 16.62 17.25 -6.90
CA ASP A 450 17.00 17.84 -8.19
C ASP A 450 15.77 18.25 -9.02
N THR A 451 14.74 17.40 -9.08
CA THR A 451 13.44 17.70 -9.74
C THR A 451 12.74 18.96 -9.19
N MET A 452 13.02 19.33 -7.94
CA MET A 452 12.49 20.54 -7.31
C MET A 452 13.20 21.82 -7.78
N ASN A 453 14.44 21.72 -8.27
CA ASN A 453 15.17 22.84 -8.85
C ASN A 453 14.67 23.10 -10.29
N ASN A 454 14.05 24.25 -10.54
CA ASN A 454 13.42 24.56 -11.83
C ASN A 454 14.42 24.90 -12.97
N SER A 455 15.66 24.38 -12.93
CA SER A 455 16.66 24.59 -13.99
C SER A 455 16.25 23.84 -15.26
N PRO A 456 16.07 24.51 -16.42
CA PRO A 456 15.56 23.88 -17.64
C PRO A 456 16.61 23.06 -18.43
N GLY A 457 17.81 22.88 -17.88
CA GLY A 457 18.91 22.12 -18.49
C GLY A 457 19.09 20.72 -17.89
N ARG A 458 20.03 19.95 -18.45
CA ARG A 458 20.50 18.69 -17.85
C ARG A 458 21.24 18.97 -16.54
N SER A 459 20.77 18.41 -15.44
CA SER A 459 21.43 18.49 -14.14
C SER A 459 22.50 17.38 -14.02
N VAL A 460 23.72 17.76 -13.61
CA VAL A 460 24.80 16.79 -13.34
C VAL A 460 24.38 15.84 -12.20
N PHE A 461 23.63 16.35 -11.22
CA PHE A 461 23.05 15.57 -10.13
C PHE A 461 22.04 14.52 -10.62
N GLY A 462 21.13 14.89 -11.51
CA GLY A 462 20.13 13.97 -12.08
C GLY A 462 20.75 12.91 -12.98
N GLU A 463 21.71 13.28 -13.85
CA GLU A 463 22.37 12.33 -14.75
C GLU A 463 23.19 11.27 -14.00
N GLU A 464 24.02 11.65 -13.02
CA GLU A 464 24.83 10.67 -12.27
C GLU A 464 23.96 9.78 -11.36
N ALA A 465 22.93 10.34 -10.72
CA ALA A 465 21.97 9.56 -9.93
C ALA A 465 21.20 8.55 -10.80
N MET A 466 20.74 8.95 -12.00
CA MET A 466 20.08 8.03 -12.92
C MET A 466 21.06 6.99 -13.48
N LYS A 467 22.32 7.35 -13.74
CA LYS A 467 23.38 6.42 -14.17
C LYS A 467 23.62 5.31 -13.12
N VAL A 468 23.60 5.64 -11.83
CA VAL A 468 23.63 4.66 -10.73
C VAL A 468 22.41 3.75 -10.73
N VAL A 469 21.19 4.31 -10.82
CA VAL A 469 19.95 3.51 -10.85
C VAL A 469 19.92 2.59 -12.09
N ARG A 470 20.31 3.11 -13.26
CA ARG A 470 20.41 2.40 -14.54
C ARG A 470 21.40 1.24 -14.48
N LYS A 471 22.57 1.43 -13.85
CA LYS A 471 23.59 0.39 -13.62
C LYS A 471 23.02 -0.80 -12.85
N HIS A 472 22.27 -0.54 -11.78
CA HIS A 472 21.71 -1.59 -10.94
C HIS A 472 20.45 -2.25 -11.53
N LEU A 473 19.62 -1.51 -12.27
CA LEU A 473 18.51 -2.11 -13.03
C LEU A 473 19.02 -3.12 -14.07
N ALA A 474 20.14 -2.77 -14.72
CA ALA A 474 20.80 -3.61 -15.72
C ALA A 474 21.77 -4.66 -15.14
N SER A 475 21.80 -4.87 -13.81
CA SER A 475 22.66 -5.85 -13.14
C SER A 475 22.14 -7.30 -13.27
N GLU A 476 22.63 -8.21 -12.43
CA GLU A 476 22.26 -9.62 -12.41
C GLU A 476 20.78 -9.83 -12.06
N GLU A 477 20.13 -10.78 -12.74
CA GLU A 477 18.71 -11.08 -12.55
C GLU A 477 18.44 -11.55 -11.11
N GLY A 478 17.68 -10.77 -10.35
CA GLY A 478 17.22 -11.13 -9.00
C GLY A 478 18.08 -10.64 -7.84
N SER A 479 19.12 -9.85 -8.11
CA SER A 479 19.80 -9.10 -7.05
C SER A 479 18.84 -8.16 -6.31
N SER A 480 19.07 -7.94 -5.00
CA SER A 480 18.31 -6.93 -4.24
C SER A 480 18.44 -5.54 -4.87
N MET A 481 19.59 -5.25 -5.48
CA MET A 481 19.88 -4.00 -6.21
C MET A 481 18.95 -3.81 -7.42
N GLN A 482 18.69 -4.87 -8.20
CA GLN A 482 17.77 -4.80 -9.33
C GLN A 482 16.33 -4.58 -8.87
N LEU A 483 15.91 -5.27 -7.80
CA LEU A 483 14.57 -5.10 -7.22
C LEU A 483 14.37 -3.69 -6.64
N LEU A 484 15.35 -3.16 -5.89
CA LEU A 484 15.30 -1.82 -5.31
C LEU A 484 15.34 -0.71 -6.37
N SER A 485 16.22 -0.81 -7.37
CA SER A 485 16.29 0.17 -8.47
C SER A 485 15.01 0.20 -9.31
N ALA A 486 14.41 -0.96 -9.60
CA ALA A 486 13.11 -1.05 -10.28
C ALA A 486 11.96 -0.49 -9.40
N TYR A 487 11.95 -0.79 -8.10
CA TYR A 487 10.98 -0.25 -7.14
C TYR A 487 11.03 1.29 -7.06
N ILE A 488 12.23 1.87 -7.03
CA ILE A 488 12.43 3.33 -7.06
C ILE A 488 11.85 3.91 -8.36
N LEU A 489 12.29 3.43 -9.53
CA LEU A 489 11.83 3.93 -10.84
C LEU A 489 10.32 3.84 -11.04
N SER A 490 9.70 2.75 -10.57
CA SER A 490 8.25 2.55 -10.72
C SER A 490 7.41 3.51 -9.88
N ASN A 491 7.97 4.17 -8.85
CA ASN A 491 7.22 5.04 -7.94
C ASN A 491 7.70 6.51 -7.87
N LEU A 492 8.81 6.86 -8.53
CA LEU A 492 9.30 8.23 -8.61
C LEU A 492 8.26 9.22 -9.17
N GLY A 493 7.52 8.85 -10.23
CA GLY A 493 6.49 9.71 -10.84
C GLY A 493 5.11 9.66 -10.17
N GLY A 494 4.79 8.59 -9.42
CA GLY A 494 3.46 8.37 -8.84
C GLY A 494 3.24 8.98 -7.45
N THR A 495 2.26 8.45 -6.72
CA THR A 495 1.92 8.85 -5.34
C THR A 495 1.78 7.62 -4.43
N TYR A 496 1.74 7.84 -3.12
CA TYR A 496 1.58 6.81 -2.09
C TYR A 496 0.36 7.08 -1.22
N ALA A 497 -0.22 6.01 -0.67
CA ALA A 497 -1.10 6.09 0.49
C ALA A 497 -0.33 6.56 1.74
N TRP A 498 -1.03 7.02 2.79
CA TRP A 498 -0.41 7.24 4.10
C TRP A 498 0.15 5.94 4.72
N THR A 499 -0.38 4.77 4.35
CA THR A 499 0.21 3.46 4.72
C THR A 499 1.59 3.20 4.11
N GLY A 500 2.03 4.02 3.15
CA GLY A 500 3.23 3.80 2.35
C GLY A 500 3.04 2.81 1.19
N GLU A 501 1.82 2.32 0.96
CA GLU A 501 1.52 1.50 -0.22
C GLU A 501 1.56 2.36 -1.50
N PRO A 502 2.21 1.89 -2.59
CA PRO A 502 2.34 2.65 -3.83
C PRO A 502 1.02 2.70 -4.62
N TYR A 503 0.49 3.91 -4.78
CA TYR A 503 -0.71 4.19 -5.59
C TYR A 503 -0.37 4.54 -7.05
N THR A 504 0.89 4.46 -7.48
CA THR A 504 1.31 4.74 -8.87
C THR A 504 0.52 3.94 -9.89
N VAL A 505 0.27 2.64 -9.62
CA VAL A 505 -0.55 1.77 -10.48
C VAL A 505 -1.99 2.26 -10.52
N ALA A 506 -2.63 2.52 -9.36
CA ALA A 506 -4.00 3.00 -9.28
C ALA A 506 -4.19 4.34 -10.01
N TRP A 507 -3.25 5.28 -9.86
CA TRP A 507 -3.28 6.59 -10.52
C TRP A 507 -3.12 6.48 -12.05
N LEU A 508 -2.23 5.60 -12.54
CA LEU A 508 -2.12 5.31 -13.98
C LEU A 508 -3.37 4.60 -14.53
N VAL A 509 -3.87 3.60 -13.81
CA VAL A 509 -5.04 2.83 -14.21
C VAL A 509 -6.31 3.69 -14.20
N LYS A 510 -6.42 4.67 -13.28
CA LYS A 510 -7.48 5.70 -13.29
C LYS A 510 -7.49 6.52 -14.59
N LYS A 511 -6.32 6.84 -15.17
CA LYS A 511 -6.23 7.54 -16.46
C LYS A 511 -6.74 6.72 -17.65
N THR A 512 -6.87 5.40 -17.53
CA THR A 512 -7.43 4.56 -18.60
C THR A 512 -8.95 4.75 -18.79
N GLY A 513 -9.62 5.48 -17.89
CA GLY A 513 -11.06 5.78 -18.01
C GLY A 513 -11.94 4.54 -17.86
N LEU A 514 -11.71 3.74 -16.82
CA LEU A 514 -12.49 2.55 -16.46
C LEU A 514 -13.99 2.87 -16.36
N ALA A 515 -14.79 2.34 -17.29
CA ALA A 515 -16.19 2.71 -17.46
C ALA A 515 -17.19 1.97 -16.54
N SER A 516 -16.76 1.00 -15.72
CA SER A 516 -17.66 0.15 -14.93
C SER A 516 -17.09 -0.26 -13.56
N PRO A 517 -17.87 -0.16 -12.46
CA PRO A 517 -17.49 -0.70 -11.15
C PRO A 517 -17.13 -2.19 -11.17
N TYR A 518 -17.74 -2.98 -12.06
CA TYR A 518 -17.43 -4.40 -12.23
C TYR A 518 -15.97 -4.64 -12.63
N HIS A 519 -15.40 -3.77 -13.47
CA HIS A 519 -13.99 -3.84 -13.87
C HIS A 519 -13.08 -3.34 -12.74
N CYS A 520 -13.47 -2.31 -11.98
CA CYS A 520 -12.74 -1.89 -10.78
C CYS A 520 -12.62 -3.03 -9.75
N ASN A 521 -13.67 -3.85 -9.59
CA ASN A 521 -13.69 -5.00 -8.70
C ASN A 521 -12.85 -6.21 -9.19
N MET A 522 -12.34 -6.19 -10.42
CA MET A 522 -11.35 -7.17 -10.91
C MET A 522 -9.89 -6.76 -10.64
N LEU A 523 -9.64 -5.47 -10.43
CA LEU A 523 -8.32 -4.94 -10.07
C LEU A 523 -7.98 -5.29 -8.62
N ARG A 524 -6.71 -5.16 -8.24
CA ARG A 524 -6.25 -5.40 -6.87
C ARG A 524 -6.82 -4.32 -5.92
N ASN A 525 -6.80 -4.63 -4.62
CA ASN A 525 -7.48 -3.86 -3.57
C ASN A 525 -6.90 -2.45 -3.34
N PHE A 526 -7.16 -1.51 -4.26
CA PHE A 526 -6.91 -0.08 -4.10
C PHE A 526 -8.14 0.61 -3.49
N ASN A 527 -7.92 1.51 -2.53
CA ASN A 527 -8.98 2.39 -2.04
C ASN A 527 -9.17 3.57 -3.02
N TRP A 528 -10.06 3.41 -4.00
CA TRP A 528 -10.36 4.43 -5.02
C TRP A 528 -10.93 5.75 -4.44
N LEU A 529 -11.44 5.72 -3.21
CA LEU A 529 -11.98 6.87 -2.47
C LEU A 529 -10.93 7.58 -1.60
N ASP A 530 -9.71 7.05 -1.50
CA ASP A 530 -8.63 7.66 -0.71
C ASP A 530 -8.23 9.02 -1.30
N LYS A 531 -8.23 10.05 -0.44
CA LYS A 531 -7.81 11.42 -0.81
C LYS A 531 -6.37 11.46 -1.33
N SER A 532 -5.51 10.52 -0.92
CA SER A 532 -4.13 10.35 -1.40
C SER A 532 -4.04 10.01 -2.90
N LEU A 533 -5.08 9.38 -3.46
CA LEU A 533 -5.23 9.08 -4.90
C LEU A 533 -5.81 10.27 -5.69
N GLN A 534 -6.25 11.32 -4.99
CA GLN A 534 -6.82 12.55 -5.55
C GLN A 534 -5.87 13.75 -5.37
N ASP A 535 -4.61 13.50 -5.00
CA ASP A 535 -3.59 14.52 -4.79
C ASP A 535 -3.23 15.24 -6.11
N ALA A 536 -3.74 16.46 -6.26
CA ALA A 536 -3.60 17.28 -7.46
C ALA A 536 -2.16 17.62 -7.84
N PHE A 537 -1.20 17.51 -6.92
CA PHE A 537 0.21 17.74 -7.24
C PHE A 537 0.82 16.58 -8.04
N THR A 538 0.25 15.37 -7.98
CA THR A 538 0.81 14.15 -8.60
C THR A 538 1.07 14.32 -10.10
N ASP A 539 0.12 14.88 -10.85
CA ASP A 539 0.30 15.11 -12.29
C ASP A 539 1.37 16.16 -12.59
N SER A 540 1.43 17.25 -11.81
CA SER A 540 2.46 18.28 -11.95
C SER A 540 3.87 17.76 -11.60
N TRP A 541 3.94 16.86 -10.62
CA TRP A 541 5.16 16.21 -10.15
C TRP A 541 5.68 15.21 -11.19
N CYS A 542 4.81 14.28 -11.62
CA CYS A 542 5.10 13.33 -12.69
C CYS A 542 5.59 14.08 -13.95
N SER A 543 4.92 15.16 -14.32
CA SER A 543 5.26 15.97 -15.49
C SER A 543 6.69 16.54 -15.41
N ARG A 544 7.14 17.00 -14.23
CA ARG A 544 8.53 17.48 -14.01
C ARG A 544 9.55 16.35 -14.08
N ILE A 545 9.36 15.29 -13.28
CA ILE A 545 10.35 14.20 -13.17
C ILE A 545 10.45 13.37 -14.45
N SER A 546 9.36 13.22 -15.20
CA SER A 546 9.37 12.62 -16.54
C SER A 546 10.31 13.38 -17.46
N ARG A 547 10.21 14.72 -17.54
CA ARG A 547 11.06 15.52 -18.44
C ARG A 547 12.55 15.40 -18.07
N SER A 548 12.88 15.42 -16.79
CA SER A 548 14.26 15.19 -16.32
C SER A 548 14.80 13.83 -16.81
N ILE A 549 14.05 12.75 -16.63
CA ILE A 549 14.47 11.40 -17.06
C ILE A 549 14.47 11.24 -18.60
N ILE A 550 13.47 11.79 -19.30
CA ILE A 550 13.37 11.71 -20.77
C ILE A 550 14.52 12.46 -21.45
N ASN A 551 14.98 13.58 -20.88
CA ASN A 551 16.10 14.36 -21.40
C ASN A 551 17.44 13.59 -21.43
N ILE A 552 17.55 12.47 -20.71
CA ILE A 552 18.70 11.54 -20.74
C ILE A 552 18.72 10.71 -22.04
N GLY A 553 17.54 10.43 -22.62
CA GLY A 553 17.38 9.78 -23.92
C GLY A 553 17.64 8.27 -23.94
N ASN A 554 18.14 7.77 -25.06
CA ASN A 554 18.23 6.33 -25.38
C ASN A 554 18.86 5.43 -24.28
N PRO A 555 19.86 5.85 -23.48
CA PRO A 555 20.40 5.04 -22.39
C PRO A 555 19.37 4.60 -21.33
N ILE A 556 18.37 5.42 -21.01
CA ILE A 556 17.30 4.99 -20.07
C ILE A 556 16.29 4.08 -20.76
N PHE A 557 15.96 4.32 -22.04
CA PHE A 557 15.03 3.47 -22.79
C PHE A 557 15.55 2.03 -22.95
N HIS A 558 16.82 1.81 -23.31
CA HIS A 558 17.39 0.46 -23.39
C HIS A 558 17.51 -0.24 -22.02
N ALA A 559 17.69 0.52 -20.93
CA ALA A 559 17.71 -0.07 -19.59
C ALA A 559 16.31 -0.50 -19.13
N LEU A 560 15.28 0.30 -19.44
CA LEU A 560 13.88 -0.06 -19.25
C LEU A 560 13.51 -1.26 -20.14
N GLU A 561 13.93 -1.30 -21.40
CA GLU A 561 13.78 -2.43 -22.31
C GLU A 561 14.39 -3.73 -21.74
N LYS A 562 15.63 -3.67 -21.21
CA LYS A 562 16.28 -4.82 -20.56
C LYS A 562 15.50 -5.31 -19.33
N GLY A 563 15.05 -4.39 -18.47
CA GLY A 563 14.26 -4.75 -17.28
C GLY A 563 12.88 -5.30 -17.62
N LEU A 564 12.23 -4.76 -18.67
CA LEU A 564 10.95 -5.22 -19.22
C LEU A 564 11.04 -6.63 -19.83
N LYS A 565 12.23 -7.04 -20.28
CA LYS A 565 12.58 -8.39 -20.75
C LYS A 565 13.11 -9.32 -19.65
N SER A 566 13.20 -8.88 -18.39
CA SER A 566 13.65 -9.75 -17.29
C SER A 566 12.63 -10.83 -16.96
N LYS A 567 13.13 -12.03 -16.60
CA LYS A 567 12.31 -13.16 -16.16
C LYS A 567 11.56 -12.89 -14.84
N ILE A 568 11.99 -11.88 -14.08
CA ILE A 568 11.44 -11.58 -12.76
C ILE A 568 10.27 -10.61 -12.90
N ARG A 569 9.05 -11.15 -12.73
CA ARG A 569 7.78 -10.42 -12.85
C ARG A 569 7.72 -9.11 -12.07
N ILE A 570 8.39 -9.01 -10.92
CA ILE A 570 8.47 -7.76 -10.13
C ILE A 570 9.24 -6.67 -10.89
N VAL A 571 10.39 -7.01 -11.48
CA VAL A 571 11.26 -6.08 -12.21
C VAL A 571 10.60 -5.65 -13.52
N SER A 572 10.08 -6.60 -14.30
CA SER A 572 9.46 -6.29 -15.60
C SER A 572 8.15 -5.52 -15.45
N ARG A 573 7.33 -5.82 -14.43
CA ARG A 573 6.16 -5.01 -14.05
C ARG A 573 6.55 -3.60 -13.61
N ALA A 574 7.59 -3.47 -12.79
CA ALA A 574 8.09 -2.16 -12.36
C ALA A 574 8.58 -1.31 -13.55
N CYS A 575 9.28 -1.91 -14.52
CA CYS A 575 9.63 -1.23 -15.77
C CYS A 575 8.40 -0.82 -16.59
N LEU A 576 7.38 -1.68 -16.71
CA LEU A 576 6.12 -1.34 -17.39
C LEU A 576 5.44 -0.12 -16.74
N ILE A 577 5.37 -0.08 -15.40
CA ILE A 577 4.84 1.06 -14.64
C ILE A 577 5.64 2.34 -14.93
N THR A 578 6.98 2.25 -14.96
CA THR A 578 7.84 3.40 -15.31
C THR A 578 7.58 3.92 -16.72
N ILE A 579 7.50 3.02 -17.70
CA ILE A 579 7.19 3.35 -19.10
C ILE A 579 5.81 4.02 -19.23
N ALA A 580 4.80 3.53 -18.49
CA ALA A 580 3.45 4.08 -18.51
C ALA A 580 3.38 5.53 -18.00
N TRP A 581 4.10 5.89 -16.93
CA TRP A 581 4.11 7.26 -16.42
C TRP A 581 5.01 8.21 -17.23
N LEU A 582 6.13 7.72 -17.79
CA LEU A 582 6.92 8.49 -18.76
C LEU A 582 6.12 8.78 -20.05
N GLY A 583 5.32 7.83 -20.52
CA GLY A 583 4.43 7.98 -21.68
C GLY A 583 3.49 9.18 -21.60
N CYS A 584 3.05 9.55 -20.41
CA CYS A 584 2.17 10.71 -20.18
C CYS A 584 2.79 12.08 -20.54
N GLU A 585 4.13 12.16 -20.69
CA GLU A 585 4.83 13.35 -21.17
C GLU A 585 5.48 13.17 -22.55
N ILE A 586 5.79 11.93 -22.98
CA ILE A 586 6.45 11.66 -24.27
C ILE A 586 5.64 12.18 -25.47
N THR A 587 4.31 12.25 -25.35
CA THR A 587 3.40 12.91 -26.32
C THR A 587 3.68 14.41 -26.53
N LYS A 588 4.37 15.05 -25.58
CA LYS A 588 4.73 16.49 -25.57
C LYS A 588 6.20 16.71 -25.93
N CYS A 589 6.98 15.64 -26.11
CA CYS A 589 8.42 15.70 -26.38
C CYS A 589 8.74 15.77 -27.88
N PRO A 590 9.91 16.32 -28.26
CA PRO A 590 10.35 16.41 -29.65
C PRO A 590 10.41 15.05 -30.36
N ASP A 591 10.08 15.06 -31.65
CA ASP A 591 9.90 13.88 -32.50
C ASP A 591 11.09 12.92 -32.51
N GLY A 592 12.33 13.40 -32.42
CA GLY A 592 13.52 12.54 -32.34
C GLY A 592 13.50 11.63 -31.12
N ILE A 593 13.28 12.20 -29.93
CA ILE A 593 13.23 11.45 -28.66
C ILE A 593 12.00 10.53 -28.65
N ARG A 594 10.85 11.03 -29.11
CA ARG A 594 9.60 10.27 -29.19
C ARG A 594 9.75 9.04 -30.09
N ASN A 595 10.24 9.23 -31.31
CA ASN A 595 10.50 8.12 -32.24
C ASN A 595 11.50 7.11 -31.66
N SER A 596 12.62 7.54 -31.06
CA SER A 596 13.56 6.61 -30.43
C SER A 596 12.94 5.80 -29.29
N ALA A 597 12.11 6.43 -28.44
CA ALA A 597 11.41 5.73 -27.37
C ALA A 597 10.41 4.68 -27.92
N CYS A 598 9.69 4.99 -29.00
CA CYS A 598 8.76 4.07 -29.68
C CYS A 598 9.50 2.94 -30.45
N GLU A 599 10.66 3.25 -31.03
CA GLU A 599 11.50 2.27 -31.71
C GLU A 599 12.08 1.24 -30.72
N ILE A 600 12.47 1.66 -29.51
CA ILE A 600 13.03 0.79 -28.47
C ILE A 600 11.96 0.03 -27.66
N LEU A 601 10.90 0.71 -27.19
CA LEU A 601 10.05 0.15 -26.12
C LEU A 601 8.82 -0.63 -26.60
N LEU A 602 8.20 -0.28 -27.75
CA LEU A 602 6.90 -0.84 -28.16
C LEU A 602 6.87 -2.38 -28.28
N SER A 603 7.93 -3.00 -28.79
CA SER A 603 8.03 -4.47 -28.91
C SER A 603 8.20 -5.17 -27.56
N GLY A 604 8.72 -4.49 -26.54
CA GLY A 604 8.77 -5.03 -25.18
C GLY A 604 7.44 -4.88 -24.41
N ILE A 605 6.55 -4.00 -24.86
CA ILE A 605 5.25 -3.73 -24.22
C ILE A 605 4.18 -4.72 -24.69
N GLU A 606 4.20 -5.17 -25.95
CA GLU A 606 3.11 -5.97 -26.53
C GLU A 606 2.81 -7.28 -25.77
N GLN A 607 3.86 -7.92 -25.20
CA GLN A 607 3.72 -9.12 -24.35
C GLN A 607 2.78 -8.91 -23.15
N PHE A 608 2.66 -7.67 -22.64
CA PHE A 608 1.83 -7.34 -21.48
C PHE A 608 0.34 -7.19 -21.79
N LEU A 609 -0.06 -7.17 -23.07
CA LEU A 609 -1.46 -7.22 -23.47
C LEU A 609 -2.06 -8.64 -23.39
N HIS A 610 -1.23 -9.68 -23.30
CA HIS A 610 -1.68 -11.07 -23.33
C HIS A 610 -2.79 -11.35 -22.29
N PRO A 611 -3.94 -11.96 -22.64
CA PRO A 611 -5.10 -12.00 -21.75
C PRO A 611 -4.87 -12.71 -20.40
N GLY A 612 -3.91 -13.63 -20.34
CA GLY A 612 -3.52 -14.37 -19.13
C GLY A 612 -2.64 -13.60 -18.14
N LEU A 613 -2.61 -12.27 -18.21
CA LEU A 613 -1.93 -11.38 -17.27
C LEU A 613 -2.94 -10.61 -16.41
N GLU A 614 -2.47 -10.04 -15.31
CA GLU A 614 -3.28 -9.18 -14.43
C GLU A 614 -3.88 -8.01 -15.25
N LEU A 615 -5.17 -7.71 -15.06
CA LEU A 615 -5.87 -6.65 -15.81
C LEU A 615 -5.18 -5.28 -15.68
N GLU A 616 -4.55 -5.01 -14.53
CA GLU A 616 -3.69 -3.84 -14.33
C GLU A 616 -2.55 -3.77 -15.33
N ASP A 617 -1.82 -4.86 -15.55
CA ASP A 617 -0.67 -4.91 -16.47
C ASP A 617 -1.15 -4.68 -17.91
N ARG A 618 -2.29 -5.26 -18.27
CA ARG A 618 -2.91 -5.10 -19.60
C ARG A 618 -3.39 -3.66 -19.84
N LEU A 619 -3.99 -3.02 -18.83
CA LEU A 619 -4.40 -1.60 -18.90
C LEU A 619 -3.19 -0.66 -18.94
N LEU A 620 -2.14 -0.94 -18.18
CA LEU A 620 -0.87 -0.22 -18.26
C LEU A 620 -0.22 -0.37 -19.65
N ALA A 621 -0.18 -1.57 -20.21
CA ALA A 621 0.34 -1.82 -21.56
C ALA A 621 -0.47 -1.09 -22.65
N CYS A 622 -1.80 -1.05 -22.50
CA CYS A 622 -2.66 -0.26 -23.37
C CYS A 622 -2.40 1.26 -23.26
N LEU A 623 -2.21 1.77 -22.03
CA LEU A 623 -1.84 3.19 -21.79
C LEU A 623 -0.48 3.53 -22.39
N CYS A 624 0.51 2.63 -22.28
CA CYS A 624 1.80 2.74 -22.94
C CYS A 624 1.62 2.80 -24.46
N ILE A 625 0.94 1.82 -25.06
CA ILE A 625 0.77 1.76 -26.52
C ILE A 625 0.03 3.01 -27.02
N TYR A 626 -1.05 3.43 -26.36
CA TYR A 626 -1.78 4.66 -26.73
C TYR A 626 -0.89 5.90 -26.74
N ASN A 627 -0.13 6.15 -25.66
CA ASN A 627 0.75 7.32 -25.57
C ASN A 627 1.94 7.30 -26.55
N TYR A 628 2.44 6.10 -26.87
CA TYR A 628 3.59 5.92 -27.79
C TYR A 628 3.16 5.72 -29.26
N ALA A 629 1.87 5.53 -29.56
CA ALA A 629 1.33 5.33 -30.92
C ALA A 629 1.21 6.64 -31.74
N SER A 630 2.20 7.52 -31.67
CA SER A 630 2.25 8.77 -32.45
C SER A 630 3.44 8.80 -33.42
N GLY A 631 3.29 9.48 -34.55
CA GLY A 631 4.32 9.50 -35.61
C GLY A 631 4.66 8.09 -36.10
N LYS A 632 5.95 7.74 -36.13
CA LYS A 632 6.41 6.39 -36.51
C LYS A 632 5.83 5.28 -35.63
N GLY A 633 5.45 5.57 -34.38
CA GLY A 633 4.83 4.60 -33.48
C GLY A 633 3.58 3.95 -34.08
N MET A 634 2.80 4.70 -34.86
CA MET A 634 1.58 4.20 -35.52
C MET A 634 1.87 3.07 -36.51
N GLN A 635 3.00 3.13 -37.24
CA GLN A 635 3.37 2.09 -38.20
C GLN A 635 3.58 0.74 -37.50
N LYS A 636 4.20 0.72 -36.31
CA LYS A 636 4.34 -0.52 -35.52
C LYS A 636 2.99 -1.08 -35.06
N VAL A 637 2.04 -0.21 -34.68
CA VAL A 637 0.70 -0.63 -34.22
C VAL A 637 -0.09 -1.35 -35.32
N ILE A 638 0.03 -0.89 -36.57
CA ILE A 638 -0.60 -1.53 -37.75
C ILE A 638 -0.04 -2.95 -37.98
N TYR A 639 1.26 -3.16 -37.71
CA TYR A 639 1.95 -4.45 -37.88
C TYR A 639 1.97 -5.33 -36.62
N PHE A 640 1.20 -5.01 -35.57
CA PHE A 640 1.04 -5.92 -34.43
C PHE A 640 0.46 -7.28 -34.86
N SER A 641 0.80 -8.34 -34.11
CA SER A 641 0.24 -9.67 -34.32
C SER A 641 -1.29 -9.70 -34.08
N GLU A 642 -2.01 -10.61 -34.75
CA GLU A 642 -3.47 -10.73 -34.57
C GLU A 642 -3.87 -10.97 -33.10
N GLY A 643 -3.07 -11.71 -32.33
CA GLY A 643 -3.31 -11.92 -30.89
C GLY A 643 -3.20 -10.62 -30.06
N VAL A 644 -2.34 -9.68 -30.46
CA VAL A 644 -2.24 -8.35 -29.83
C VAL A 644 -3.42 -7.47 -30.24
N LYS A 645 -3.82 -7.50 -31.52
CA LYS A 645 -5.03 -6.79 -32.00
C LYS A 645 -6.30 -7.29 -31.30
N GLU A 646 -6.45 -8.59 -31.17
CA GLU A 646 -7.55 -9.25 -30.45
C GLU A 646 -7.55 -8.90 -28.95
N SER A 647 -6.38 -8.83 -28.33
CA SER A 647 -6.25 -8.39 -26.93
C SER A 647 -6.70 -6.93 -26.74
N LEU A 648 -6.36 -6.03 -27.67
CA LEU A 648 -6.88 -4.66 -27.70
C LEU A 648 -8.39 -4.63 -27.96
N ARG A 649 -8.92 -5.46 -28.86
CA ARG A 649 -10.36 -5.57 -29.11
C ARG A 649 -11.13 -5.92 -27.84
N ARG A 650 -10.67 -6.89 -27.04
CA ARG A 650 -11.30 -7.26 -25.76
C ARG A 650 -11.23 -6.12 -24.74
N LEU A 651 -10.07 -5.45 -24.64
CA LEU A 651 -9.88 -4.27 -23.78
C LEU A 651 -10.75 -3.06 -24.18
N SER A 652 -11.23 -2.96 -25.42
CA SER A 652 -12.15 -1.88 -25.84
C SER A 652 -13.46 -1.86 -25.04
N SER A 653 -13.86 -2.98 -24.45
CA SER A 653 -15.02 -3.06 -23.55
C SER A 653 -14.75 -2.51 -22.14
N ILE A 654 -13.50 -2.21 -21.81
CA ILE A 654 -13.02 -1.84 -20.48
C ILE A 654 -12.45 -0.40 -20.47
N THR A 655 -11.76 0.00 -21.54
CA THR A 655 -11.11 1.32 -21.69
C THR A 655 -11.27 1.88 -23.11
N TRP A 656 -11.63 3.16 -23.17
CA TRP A 656 -11.78 3.92 -24.42
C TRP A 656 -10.49 3.99 -25.26
N MET A 657 -9.31 3.94 -24.62
CA MET A 657 -8.01 3.98 -25.35
C MET A 657 -7.81 2.74 -26.22
N ALA A 658 -8.28 1.58 -25.75
CA ALA A 658 -8.26 0.34 -26.53
C ALA A 658 -9.29 0.38 -27.65
N GLU A 659 -10.44 1.05 -27.44
CA GLU A 659 -11.44 1.30 -28.48
C GLU A 659 -10.85 2.16 -29.61
N GLU A 660 -10.17 3.26 -29.30
CA GLU A 660 -9.52 4.12 -30.30
C GLU A 660 -8.37 3.41 -31.03
N LEU A 661 -7.48 2.71 -30.31
CA LEU A 661 -6.43 1.88 -30.95
C LEU A 661 -7.04 0.84 -31.89
N HIS A 662 -8.11 0.16 -31.47
CA HIS A 662 -8.81 -0.83 -32.27
C HIS A 662 -9.50 -0.22 -33.51
N LYS A 663 -10.11 0.97 -33.40
CA LYS A 663 -10.65 1.73 -34.56
C LYS A 663 -9.55 2.02 -35.58
N VAL A 664 -8.41 2.53 -35.15
CA VAL A 664 -7.29 2.87 -36.05
C VAL A 664 -6.68 1.63 -36.71
N ILE A 665 -6.51 0.53 -35.97
CA ILE A 665 -6.05 -0.76 -36.54
C ILE A 665 -7.01 -1.25 -37.64
N ASN A 666 -8.32 -1.24 -37.40
CA ASN A 666 -9.31 -1.66 -38.39
C ASN A 666 -9.43 -0.71 -39.59
N TYR A 667 -9.11 0.58 -39.44
CA TYR A 667 -9.07 1.53 -40.56
C TYR A 667 -7.95 1.18 -41.56
N TYR A 668 -6.75 0.89 -41.06
CA TYR A 668 -5.60 0.53 -41.92
C TYR A 668 -5.62 -0.94 -42.38
N GLN A 669 -6.22 -1.85 -41.60
CA GLN A 669 -6.37 -3.27 -41.94
C GLN A 669 -7.79 -3.77 -41.60
N PRO A 670 -8.80 -3.46 -42.44
CA PRO A 670 -10.16 -3.96 -42.23
C PRO A 670 -10.20 -5.49 -42.35
N ASN A 671 -10.50 -6.16 -41.23
CA ASN A 671 -10.13 -7.55 -41.05
C ASN A 671 -11.06 -8.53 -41.82
N LYS A 672 -10.47 -9.43 -42.63
CA LYS A 672 -11.18 -10.51 -43.33
C LYS A 672 -11.41 -11.68 -42.36
N SER A 673 -12.43 -11.53 -41.50
CA SER A 673 -12.68 -12.36 -40.33
C SER A 673 -12.63 -13.88 -40.57
N ARG A 674 -11.55 -14.52 -40.12
CA ARG A 674 -11.52 -15.93 -39.71
C ARG A 674 -11.38 -16.00 -38.19
N ILE A 675 -12.49 -16.24 -37.49
CA ILE A 675 -12.47 -16.46 -36.04
C ILE A 675 -11.98 -17.89 -35.77
N SER A 676 -10.67 -18.10 -35.84
CA SER A 676 -9.99 -19.29 -35.35
C SER A 676 -9.53 -19.03 -33.91
N CYS A 677 -10.32 -19.49 -32.94
CA CYS A 677 -10.00 -19.34 -31.52
C CYS A 677 -9.55 -20.68 -30.91
N VAL A 678 -8.53 -20.65 -30.05
CA VAL A 678 -8.01 -21.83 -29.34
C VAL A 678 -8.12 -21.64 -27.83
N HIS A 679 -8.95 -22.46 -27.18
CA HIS A 679 -9.14 -22.45 -25.73
C HIS A 679 -7.96 -23.10 -25.00
N THR A 680 -6.88 -22.34 -24.84
CA THR A 680 -5.69 -22.76 -24.11
C THR A 680 -6.02 -22.94 -22.64
N GLN A 681 -5.81 -24.15 -22.10
CA GLN A 681 -5.88 -24.35 -20.65
C GLN A 681 -4.68 -23.67 -20.00
N ILE A 682 -4.94 -22.75 -19.08
CA ILE A 682 -3.90 -22.08 -18.31
C ILE A 682 -3.86 -22.56 -16.86
N MET A 683 -4.98 -23.00 -16.29
CA MET A 683 -5.05 -23.32 -14.86
C MET A 683 -5.64 -24.72 -14.62
N GLU A 684 -5.00 -25.46 -13.72
CA GLU A 684 -5.57 -26.62 -13.04
C GLU A 684 -5.11 -26.58 -11.58
N SER A 685 -6.02 -26.40 -10.64
CA SER A 685 -5.68 -26.19 -9.23
C SER A 685 -6.80 -26.65 -8.31
N GLY A 686 -6.44 -27.40 -7.27
CA GLY A 686 -7.40 -27.95 -6.32
C GLY A 686 -6.75 -28.97 -5.40
N LEU A 687 -7.48 -29.34 -4.35
CA LEU A 687 -7.05 -30.31 -3.34
C LEU A 687 -8.10 -31.42 -3.28
N LYS A 688 -7.72 -32.62 -3.73
CA LYS A 688 -8.62 -33.78 -3.94
C LYS A 688 -9.39 -34.21 -2.67
N CYS A 689 -8.98 -33.77 -1.49
CA CYS A 689 -9.54 -34.12 -0.19
C CYS A 689 -10.72 -33.24 0.29
N ASN A 690 -11.11 -32.17 -0.42
CA ASN A 690 -12.17 -31.24 0.02
C ASN A 690 -13.53 -31.42 -0.71
N GLY A 691 -13.68 -32.46 -1.54
CA GLY A 691 -14.90 -32.70 -2.32
C GLY A 691 -15.15 -31.64 -3.41
N ALA A 692 -16.37 -31.60 -3.94
CA ALA A 692 -16.74 -30.79 -5.10
C ALA A 692 -16.58 -29.26 -4.88
N VAL A 693 -16.22 -28.54 -5.95
CA VAL A 693 -16.22 -27.06 -6.00
C VAL A 693 -17.60 -26.58 -6.42
N CYS A 694 -18.43 -26.19 -5.45
CA CYS A 694 -19.83 -25.81 -5.64
C CYS A 694 -20.02 -24.34 -6.06
N ALA A 695 -19.08 -23.44 -5.74
CA ALA A 695 -19.18 -22.02 -6.07
C ALA A 695 -17.82 -21.42 -6.48
N LEU A 696 -17.85 -20.42 -7.37
CA LEU A 696 -16.70 -19.63 -7.80
C LEU A 696 -17.07 -18.16 -7.95
N ILE A 697 -16.20 -17.24 -7.55
CA ILE A 697 -16.30 -15.80 -7.87
C ILE A 697 -14.92 -15.14 -7.92
N TYR A 698 -14.71 -14.18 -8.80
CA TYR A 698 -13.46 -13.41 -8.89
C TYR A 698 -13.68 -12.03 -8.27
N TYR A 699 -12.83 -11.64 -7.30
CA TYR A 699 -12.96 -10.38 -6.57
C TYR A 699 -11.60 -9.85 -6.11
N LYS A 700 -11.35 -8.57 -6.34
CA LYS A 700 -10.14 -7.83 -5.94
C LYS A 700 -8.81 -8.49 -6.35
N GLY A 701 -8.77 -9.06 -7.55
CA GLY A 701 -7.62 -9.78 -8.11
C GLY A 701 -7.45 -11.22 -7.61
N LEU A 702 -8.41 -11.77 -6.86
CA LEU A 702 -8.36 -13.11 -6.28
C LEU A 702 -9.56 -13.97 -6.71
N LEU A 703 -9.35 -15.26 -6.94
CA LEU A 703 -10.43 -16.23 -7.16
C LEU A 703 -10.84 -16.85 -5.83
N TYR A 704 -12.12 -16.71 -5.47
CA TYR A 704 -12.74 -17.37 -4.33
C TYR A 704 -13.47 -18.63 -4.81
N SER A 705 -13.34 -19.71 -4.05
CA SER A 705 -13.91 -21.02 -4.36
C SER A 705 -14.56 -21.63 -3.13
N GLY A 706 -15.81 -22.07 -3.28
CA GLY A 706 -16.63 -22.65 -2.22
C GLY A 706 -16.76 -24.15 -2.42
N TYR A 707 -16.47 -24.92 -1.38
CA TYR A 707 -16.43 -26.38 -1.42
C TYR A 707 -17.66 -27.02 -0.78
N SER A 708 -17.99 -28.22 -1.24
CA SER A 708 -19.05 -29.08 -0.69
C SER A 708 -18.86 -29.42 0.81
N ASP A 709 -17.62 -29.38 1.30
CA ASP A 709 -17.29 -29.65 2.70
C ASP A 709 -17.44 -28.44 3.64
N GLY A 710 -17.83 -27.27 3.12
CA GLY A 710 -17.94 -26.01 3.87
C GLY A 710 -16.68 -25.13 3.86
N SER A 711 -15.60 -25.56 3.20
CA SER A 711 -14.40 -24.75 3.03
C SER A 711 -14.60 -23.65 2.00
N ILE A 712 -14.01 -22.48 2.25
CA ILE A 712 -13.73 -21.44 1.26
C ILE A 712 -12.22 -21.41 1.06
N LYS A 713 -11.78 -21.36 -0.20
CA LYS A 713 -10.36 -21.19 -0.56
C LYS A 713 -10.20 -20.03 -1.52
N VAL A 714 -9.13 -19.27 -1.34
CA VAL A 714 -8.84 -18.05 -2.09
C VAL A 714 -7.49 -18.18 -2.77
N TRP A 715 -7.47 -17.92 -4.07
CA TRP A 715 -6.35 -18.20 -4.96
C TRP A 715 -5.87 -16.92 -5.65
N ASP A 716 -4.56 -16.70 -5.63
CA ASP A 716 -3.84 -15.66 -6.34
C ASP A 716 -3.37 -16.24 -7.68
N ILE A 717 -4.02 -15.83 -8.77
CA ILE A 717 -3.83 -16.37 -10.12
C ILE A 717 -2.78 -15.55 -10.87
N LYS A 718 -1.68 -16.20 -11.25
CA LYS A 718 -0.53 -15.60 -11.93
C LYS A 718 -0.14 -16.44 -13.15
N GLY A 719 -0.68 -16.07 -14.30
CA GLY A 719 -0.46 -16.79 -15.56
C GLY A 719 -1.01 -18.20 -15.48
N GLN A 720 -0.13 -19.20 -15.50
CA GLN A 720 -0.48 -20.62 -15.42
C GLN A 720 -0.48 -21.22 -14.00
N SER A 721 -0.17 -20.42 -12.98
CA SER A 721 -0.14 -20.86 -11.58
C SER A 721 -1.23 -20.18 -10.76
N ALA A 722 -1.87 -20.92 -9.85
CA ALA A 722 -2.76 -20.37 -8.84
C ALA A 722 -2.25 -20.76 -7.44
N MET A 723 -1.82 -19.76 -6.67
CA MET A 723 -1.31 -19.99 -5.31
C MET A 723 -2.43 -19.85 -4.30
N LEU A 724 -2.55 -20.82 -3.39
CA LEU A 724 -3.52 -20.79 -2.29
C LEU A 724 -3.08 -19.72 -1.26
N VAL A 725 -3.86 -18.65 -1.13
CA VAL A 725 -3.59 -17.54 -0.19
C VAL A 725 -4.22 -17.81 1.17
N TRP A 726 -5.51 -18.20 1.17
CA TRP A 726 -6.28 -18.47 2.38
C TRP A 726 -7.14 -19.72 2.20
N ASN A 727 -7.30 -20.48 3.30
CA ASN A 727 -8.18 -21.64 3.42
C ASN A 727 -8.94 -21.52 4.74
N MET A 728 -10.27 -21.42 4.70
CA MET A 728 -11.12 -21.18 5.87
C MET A 728 -12.29 -22.15 5.86
N LYS A 729 -12.61 -22.76 7.01
CA LYS A 729 -13.71 -23.74 7.12
C LYS A 729 -14.76 -23.29 8.14
N GLU A 730 -15.36 -22.15 7.81
CA GLU A 730 -16.34 -21.46 8.65
C GLU A 730 -17.79 -21.91 8.39
N HIS A 731 -18.11 -22.35 7.17
CA HIS A 731 -19.42 -22.94 6.89
C HIS A 731 -19.46 -24.40 7.32
N LYS A 732 -20.60 -24.83 7.87
CA LYS A 732 -20.79 -26.19 8.39
C LYS A 732 -21.19 -27.19 7.30
N LYS A 733 -21.52 -26.70 6.09
CA LYS A 733 -21.92 -27.47 4.91
C LYS A 733 -21.56 -26.72 3.62
N ALA A 734 -21.71 -27.39 2.48
CA ALA A 734 -21.49 -26.89 1.12
C ALA A 734 -21.82 -25.39 0.92
N VAL A 735 -20.81 -24.64 0.44
CA VAL A 735 -20.96 -23.23 0.02
C VAL A 735 -21.49 -23.21 -1.41
N THR A 736 -22.72 -22.74 -1.61
CA THR A 736 -23.49 -22.90 -2.86
C THR A 736 -23.35 -21.73 -3.81
N CYS A 737 -23.12 -20.53 -3.30
CA CYS A 737 -23.00 -19.32 -4.10
C CYS A 737 -22.20 -18.23 -3.37
N PHE A 738 -21.61 -17.32 -4.15
CA PHE A 738 -21.09 -16.05 -3.66
C PHE A 738 -21.75 -14.88 -4.40
N SER A 739 -21.74 -13.70 -3.80
CA SER A 739 -21.99 -12.43 -4.50
C SER A 739 -21.11 -11.32 -3.90
N LEU A 740 -20.90 -10.25 -4.65
CA LEU A 740 -20.22 -9.05 -4.15
C LEU A 740 -21.20 -8.23 -3.31
N PHE A 741 -20.70 -7.48 -2.32
CA PHE A 741 -21.53 -6.63 -1.47
C PHE A 741 -20.85 -5.27 -1.28
N GLU A 742 -21.53 -4.22 -1.74
CA GLU A 742 -20.97 -2.88 -1.85
C GLU A 742 -20.63 -2.25 -0.47
N PRO A 743 -21.45 -2.43 0.60
CA PRO A 743 -21.09 -1.97 1.94
C PRO A 743 -19.80 -2.58 2.47
N GLY A 744 -18.86 -1.71 2.81
CA GLY A 744 -17.55 -2.09 3.34
C GLY A 744 -16.62 -2.78 2.34
N ASP A 745 -16.98 -2.85 1.06
CA ASP A 745 -16.21 -3.56 0.03
C ASP A 745 -16.05 -5.06 0.40
N SER A 746 -17.21 -5.73 0.53
CA SER A 746 -17.36 -7.05 1.15
C SER A 746 -17.71 -8.15 0.14
N LEU A 747 -17.56 -9.40 0.57
CA LEU A 747 -18.00 -10.59 -0.15
C LEU A 747 -19.04 -11.36 0.66
N LEU A 748 -20.09 -11.87 0.00
CA LEU A 748 -21.09 -12.75 0.62
C LEU A 748 -20.86 -14.19 0.19
N SER A 749 -21.00 -15.14 1.12
CA SER A 749 -21.10 -16.58 0.82
C SER A 749 -22.37 -17.19 1.39
N GLY A 750 -23.14 -17.91 0.57
CA GLY A 750 -24.34 -18.64 0.98
C GLY A 750 -24.07 -20.15 1.09
N SER A 751 -24.74 -20.83 2.02
CA SER A 751 -24.50 -22.26 2.28
C SER A 751 -25.75 -23.09 2.55
N VAL A 752 -25.61 -24.40 2.36
CA VAL A 752 -26.56 -25.44 2.79
C VAL A 752 -26.69 -25.51 4.33
N ASP A 753 -25.77 -24.92 5.09
CA ASP A 753 -25.89 -24.78 6.54
C ASP A 753 -26.95 -23.76 6.99
N LYS A 754 -27.61 -23.11 6.03
CA LYS A 754 -28.63 -22.06 6.20
C LYS A 754 -28.09 -20.71 6.71
N THR A 755 -26.80 -20.44 6.54
CA THR A 755 -26.24 -19.10 6.79
C THR A 755 -25.79 -18.42 5.51
N ILE A 756 -25.82 -17.09 5.54
CA ILE A 756 -25.05 -16.22 4.66
C ILE A 756 -23.98 -15.57 5.53
N ARG A 757 -22.72 -15.61 5.10
CA ARG A 757 -21.60 -14.96 5.79
C ARG A 757 -21.11 -13.77 4.99
N VAL A 758 -20.89 -12.66 5.68
CA VAL A 758 -20.27 -11.45 5.13
C VAL A 758 -18.79 -11.45 5.48
N TRP A 759 -17.95 -11.19 4.49
CA TRP A 759 -16.50 -11.28 4.57
C TRP A 759 -15.85 -9.97 4.12
N GLN A 760 -14.85 -9.53 4.87
CA GLN A 760 -14.08 -8.33 4.55
C GLN A 760 -12.57 -8.66 4.57
N ILE A 761 -11.78 -7.95 3.75
CA ILE A 761 -10.32 -8.09 3.76
C ILE A 761 -9.74 -7.06 4.74
N ILE A 762 -9.44 -7.51 5.97
CA ILE A 762 -8.91 -6.69 7.06
C ILE A 762 -7.44 -7.11 7.29
N HIS A 763 -6.52 -6.15 7.40
CA HIS A 763 -5.07 -6.40 7.58
C HIS A 763 -4.46 -7.43 6.60
N ARG A 764 -4.92 -7.46 5.34
CA ARG A 764 -4.56 -8.46 4.31
C ARG A 764 -4.88 -9.92 4.70
N LYS A 765 -5.95 -10.13 5.46
CA LYS A 765 -6.57 -11.43 5.78
C LYS A 765 -8.07 -11.34 5.49
N LEU A 766 -8.69 -12.43 5.06
CA LEU A 766 -10.15 -12.50 4.94
C LEU A 766 -10.75 -12.85 6.32
N GLU A 767 -11.65 -12.01 6.82
CA GLU A 767 -12.32 -12.20 8.11
C GLU A 767 -13.84 -12.10 7.95
N CYS A 768 -14.58 -12.91 8.70
CA CYS A 768 -16.04 -12.93 8.66
C CYS A 768 -16.60 -11.92 9.68
N ILE A 769 -17.30 -10.90 9.20
CA ILE A 769 -17.75 -9.75 10.01
C ILE A 769 -19.21 -9.85 10.46
N GLU A 770 -20.05 -10.58 9.70
CA GLU A 770 -21.48 -10.77 10.00
C GLU A 770 -21.91 -12.18 9.55
N VAL A 771 -22.82 -12.80 10.31
CA VAL A 771 -23.44 -14.10 9.97
C VAL A 771 -24.96 -13.96 10.00
N ILE A 772 -25.58 -13.94 8.82
CA ILE A 772 -27.01 -13.80 8.62
C ILE A 772 -27.66 -15.18 8.60
N ALA A 773 -28.58 -15.44 9.53
CA ALA A 773 -29.29 -16.72 9.61
C ALA A 773 -30.51 -16.76 8.67
N VAL A 774 -30.62 -17.85 7.89
CA VAL A 774 -31.73 -18.11 6.97
C VAL A 774 -32.53 -19.32 7.47
N LYS A 775 -33.86 -19.34 7.26
CA LYS A 775 -34.71 -20.48 7.70
C LYS A 775 -34.46 -21.77 6.91
N GLU A 776 -33.86 -21.68 5.73
CA GLU A 776 -33.73 -22.72 4.72
C GLU A 776 -32.35 -22.71 4.04
N PRO A 777 -31.91 -23.82 3.41
CA PRO A 777 -30.67 -23.86 2.65
C PRO A 777 -30.67 -22.88 1.47
N VAL A 778 -29.56 -22.16 1.27
CA VAL A 778 -29.37 -21.21 0.17
C VAL A 778 -28.96 -21.97 -1.10
N GLN A 779 -29.60 -21.66 -2.24
CA GLN A 779 -29.23 -22.18 -3.56
C GLN A 779 -28.48 -21.14 -4.41
N HIS A 780 -29.02 -19.93 -4.52
CA HIS A 780 -28.41 -18.80 -5.22
C HIS A 780 -28.60 -17.51 -4.43
N MET A 781 -27.69 -16.57 -4.62
CA MET A 781 -27.69 -15.26 -3.99
C MET A 781 -27.09 -14.24 -4.95
N ASP A 782 -27.61 -13.02 -4.92
CA ASP A 782 -27.02 -11.85 -5.60
C ASP A 782 -27.33 -10.60 -4.76
N ALA A 783 -26.58 -9.51 -4.91
CA ALA A 783 -26.78 -8.29 -4.12
C ALA A 783 -26.59 -7.01 -4.95
N TYR A 784 -27.11 -5.89 -4.45
CA TYR A 784 -26.97 -4.56 -5.04
C TYR A 784 -27.26 -3.51 -3.96
N GLY A 785 -26.36 -2.53 -3.78
CA GLY A 785 -26.33 -1.71 -2.58
C GLY A 785 -26.26 -2.58 -1.33
N GLU A 786 -27.06 -2.20 -0.32
CA GLU A 786 -27.19 -2.94 0.95
C GLU A 786 -28.16 -4.15 0.87
N MET A 787 -28.89 -4.29 -0.24
CA MET A 787 -29.95 -5.28 -0.42
C MET A 787 -29.38 -6.64 -0.84
N ILE A 788 -29.76 -7.70 -0.11
CA ILE A 788 -29.31 -9.08 -0.40
C ILE A 788 -30.52 -9.91 -0.88
N PHE A 789 -30.41 -10.47 -2.08
CA PHE A 789 -31.44 -11.27 -2.74
C PHE A 789 -31.05 -12.76 -2.69
N VAL A 790 -31.96 -13.62 -2.23
CA VAL A 790 -31.65 -15.00 -1.83
C VAL A 790 -32.71 -15.99 -2.33
N VAL A 791 -32.30 -16.93 -3.18
CA VAL A 791 -33.10 -18.08 -3.60
C VAL A 791 -32.80 -19.25 -2.68
N THR A 792 -33.82 -19.69 -1.94
CA THR A 792 -33.77 -20.82 -1.00
C THR A 792 -34.49 -22.05 -1.57
N HIS A 793 -34.43 -23.20 -0.87
CA HIS A 793 -35.22 -24.39 -1.25
C HIS A 793 -36.75 -24.20 -1.22
N GLY A 794 -37.28 -23.27 -0.41
CA GLY A 794 -38.71 -22.96 -0.35
C GLY A 794 -39.21 -22.06 -1.50
N HIS A 795 -40.53 -21.89 -1.58
CA HIS A 795 -41.20 -21.24 -2.72
C HIS A 795 -41.18 -19.69 -2.66
N GLY A 796 -40.04 -19.07 -2.93
CA GLY A 796 -39.96 -17.63 -3.13
C GLY A 796 -38.54 -17.09 -3.28
N LEU A 797 -38.45 -15.84 -3.74
CA LEU A 797 -37.25 -15.01 -3.61
C LEU A 797 -37.33 -14.27 -2.28
N LYS A 798 -36.33 -14.47 -1.41
CA LYS A 798 -36.20 -13.74 -0.14
C LYS A 798 -35.29 -12.54 -0.35
N VAL A 799 -35.66 -11.42 0.26
CA VAL A 799 -34.97 -10.14 0.15
C VAL A 799 -34.70 -9.65 1.56
N PHE A 800 -33.42 -9.44 1.88
CA PHE A 800 -32.96 -8.82 3.10
C PHE A 800 -32.66 -7.35 2.79
N ASP A 801 -33.16 -6.43 3.62
CA ASP A 801 -32.82 -5.01 3.55
C ASP A 801 -31.62 -4.62 4.44
N GLU A 802 -31.33 -3.33 4.49
CA GLU A 802 -30.34 -2.68 5.37
C GLU A 802 -30.48 -3.19 6.82
N SER A 803 -31.70 -3.14 7.36
CA SER A 803 -32.09 -3.67 8.68
C SER A 803 -32.19 -5.19 8.78
N ARG A 804 -31.74 -5.93 7.76
CA ARG A 804 -31.80 -7.40 7.61
C ARG A 804 -33.21 -8.00 7.74
N THR A 805 -34.28 -7.22 7.57
CA THR A 805 -35.66 -7.74 7.61
C THR A 805 -35.97 -8.51 6.33
N VAL A 806 -36.69 -9.63 6.46
CA VAL A 806 -36.94 -10.55 5.34
C VAL A 806 -38.28 -10.26 4.68
N LYS A 807 -38.23 -9.71 3.48
CA LYS A 807 -39.37 -9.57 2.55
C LYS A 807 -39.37 -10.75 1.58
N GLU A 808 -40.54 -11.29 1.23
CA GLU A 808 -40.66 -12.48 0.37
C GLU A 808 -41.47 -12.17 -0.90
N ILE A 809 -40.81 -12.28 -2.05
CA ILE A 809 -41.32 -11.93 -3.37
C ILE A 809 -41.55 -13.21 -4.18
N GLY A 810 -42.67 -13.26 -4.92
CA GLY A 810 -42.89 -14.32 -5.92
C GLY A 810 -43.50 -15.63 -5.39
N LYS A 811 -44.14 -15.64 -4.21
CA LYS A 811 -44.72 -16.80 -3.50
C LYS A 811 -45.41 -17.89 -4.34
N ASN A 812 -46.02 -17.52 -5.48
CA ASN A 812 -46.77 -18.44 -6.34
C ASN A 812 -45.90 -19.10 -7.46
N LYS A 813 -44.57 -18.91 -7.47
CA LYS A 813 -43.67 -19.48 -8.47
C LYS A 813 -42.37 -20.00 -7.87
N ASN A 814 -42.04 -21.24 -8.21
CA ASN A 814 -40.77 -21.85 -7.86
C ASN A 814 -39.65 -21.26 -8.74
N VAL A 815 -38.75 -20.49 -8.11
CA VAL A 815 -37.59 -19.84 -8.73
C VAL A 815 -36.46 -20.87 -8.91
N LYS A 816 -35.68 -20.72 -9.98
CA LYS A 816 -34.53 -21.59 -10.28
C LYS A 816 -33.21 -20.85 -10.33
N CYS A 817 -33.18 -19.68 -10.97
CA CYS A 817 -31.98 -18.86 -11.09
C CYS A 817 -32.34 -17.37 -11.04
N MET A 818 -31.34 -16.54 -10.77
CA MET A 818 -31.49 -15.11 -10.62
C MET A 818 -30.22 -14.40 -11.07
N ARG A 819 -30.36 -13.20 -11.62
CA ARG A 819 -29.24 -12.28 -11.85
C ARG A 819 -29.68 -10.84 -11.59
N VAL A 820 -28.91 -10.10 -10.81
CA VAL A 820 -29.08 -8.64 -10.65
C VAL A 820 -28.21 -7.91 -11.67
N PHE A 821 -28.77 -6.91 -12.35
CA PHE A 821 -28.07 -6.09 -13.33
C PHE A 821 -28.81 -4.76 -13.53
N GLN A 822 -28.10 -3.62 -13.44
CA GLN A 822 -28.66 -2.27 -13.61
C GLN A 822 -29.96 -2.06 -12.80
N GLU A 823 -29.87 -2.18 -11.46
CA GLU A 823 -30.98 -1.91 -10.50
C GLU A 823 -32.22 -2.81 -10.69
N LYS A 824 -32.06 -3.93 -11.42
CA LYS A 824 -33.13 -4.83 -11.81
C LYS A 824 -32.74 -6.28 -11.56
N ILE A 825 -33.71 -7.05 -11.12
CA ILE A 825 -33.58 -8.46 -10.77
C ILE A 825 -34.28 -9.27 -11.87
N TYR A 826 -33.53 -10.10 -12.57
CA TYR A 826 -34.05 -11.01 -13.59
C TYR A 826 -34.12 -12.42 -13.01
N VAL A 827 -35.33 -12.96 -12.88
CA VAL A 827 -35.62 -14.20 -12.14
C VAL A 827 -36.18 -15.26 -13.08
N GLY A 828 -35.47 -16.40 -13.19
CA GLY A 828 -35.87 -17.55 -14.00
C GLY A 828 -36.73 -18.52 -13.22
N CYS A 829 -37.92 -18.83 -13.73
CA CYS A 829 -38.89 -19.70 -13.06
C CYS A 829 -38.96 -21.11 -13.68
N THR A 830 -39.42 -22.09 -12.90
CA THR A 830 -39.65 -23.47 -13.37
C THR A 830 -40.67 -23.60 -14.52
N ASN A 831 -41.59 -22.62 -14.64
CA ASN A 831 -42.71 -22.62 -15.58
C ASN A 831 -42.40 -21.93 -16.93
N SER A 832 -41.12 -21.74 -17.27
CA SER A 832 -40.65 -21.02 -18.47
C SER A 832 -40.90 -19.50 -18.49
N SER A 833 -41.37 -18.87 -17.40
CA SER A 833 -41.44 -17.39 -17.34
C SER A 833 -40.18 -16.77 -16.75
N ILE A 834 -39.81 -15.59 -17.25
CA ILE A 834 -38.81 -14.72 -16.63
C ILE A 834 -39.56 -13.53 -16.01
N GLN A 835 -39.15 -13.11 -14.82
CA GLN A 835 -39.73 -11.93 -14.15
C GLN A 835 -38.64 -10.86 -13.98
N GLU A 836 -38.94 -9.63 -14.39
CA GLU A 836 -38.14 -8.43 -14.12
C GLU A 836 -38.76 -7.70 -12.92
N PHE A 837 -37.98 -7.55 -11.84
CA PHE A 837 -38.32 -6.73 -10.68
C PHE A 837 -37.40 -5.51 -10.63
N SER A 838 -37.94 -4.34 -10.28
CA SER A 838 -37.14 -3.14 -9.99
C SER A 838 -36.90 -3.02 -8.49
N THR A 839 -35.65 -2.77 -8.08
CA THR A 839 -35.29 -2.63 -6.65
C THR A 839 -35.95 -1.42 -5.97
N THR A 840 -36.21 -0.35 -6.71
CA THR A 840 -36.64 0.95 -6.15
C THR A 840 -38.15 1.17 -6.07
N ASN A 841 -38.96 0.37 -6.77
CA ASN A 841 -40.37 0.68 -7.02
C ASN A 841 -41.37 -0.48 -6.82
N ASP A 842 -40.90 -1.68 -6.44
CA ASP A 842 -41.70 -2.93 -6.27
C ASP A 842 -42.64 -3.29 -7.45
N ARG A 843 -42.42 -2.67 -8.62
CA ARG A 843 -43.14 -2.92 -9.87
C ARG A 843 -42.66 -4.24 -10.49
N LYS A 844 -43.62 -5.07 -10.88
CA LYS A 844 -43.42 -6.47 -11.28
C LYS A 844 -43.78 -6.62 -12.76
N HIS A 845 -42.77 -6.82 -13.61
CA HIS A 845 -42.97 -7.08 -15.03
C HIS A 845 -42.72 -8.56 -15.34
N GLU A 846 -43.80 -9.29 -15.66
CA GLU A 846 -43.73 -10.69 -16.03
C GLU A 846 -43.59 -10.88 -17.54
N ILE A 847 -42.48 -11.51 -17.95
CA ILE A 847 -42.18 -11.83 -19.35
C ILE A 847 -42.36 -13.33 -19.56
N LYS A 848 -43.52 -13.72 -20.11
CA LYS A 848 -43.82 -15.12 -20.45
C LYS A 848 -43.21 -15.46 -21.81
N ALA A 849 -42.32 -16.45 -21.85
CA ALA A 849 -41.93 -17.07 -23.12
C ALA A 849 -43.18 -17.66 -23.81
N ARG A 850 -43.44 -17.27 -25.06
CA ARG A 850 -44.67 -17.63 -25.77
C ARG A 850 -44.58 -19.05 -26.34
N ALA A 851 -45.04 -20.03 -25.56
CA ALA A 851 -45.09 -21.42 -25.97
C ALA A 851 -45.84 -21.61 -27.32
N LYS A 852 -45.17 -22.21 -28.31
CA LYS A 852 -45.79 -22.66 -29.55
C LYS A 852 -46.41 -24.05 -29.37
N GLY A 853 -47.71 -24.17 -29.65
CA GLY A 853 -48.38 -25.45 -29.91
C GLY A 853 -48.87 -26.24 -28.69
N TRP A 854 -49.97 -26.96 -28.88
CA TRP A 854 -50.77 -27.68 -27.86
C TRP A 854 -50.04 -28.86 -27.18
N LYS A 855 -48.78 -29.16 -27.52
CA LYS A 855 -47.97 -30.24 -26.93
C LYS A 855 -46.56 -29.81 -26.49
N SER A 856 -46.30 -28.51 -26.35
CA SER A 856 -45.00 -28.05 -25.83
C SER A 856 -44.94 -28.20 -24.29
N GLN A 857 -44.04 -29.06 -23.80
CA GLN A 857 -43.76 -29.17 -22.37
C GLN A 857 -43.13 -27.88 -21.84
N LYS A 858 -43.69 -27.33 -20.76
CA LYS A 858 -43.07 -26.21 -20.02
C LYS A 858 -41.77 -26.72 -19.40
N LYS A 859 -40.64 -26.12 -19.77
CA LYS A 859 -39.30 -26.49 -19.26
C LYS A 859 -38.70 -25.33 -18.45
N PRO A 860 -37.93 -25.60 -17.38
CA PRO A 860 -37.40 -24.57 -16.50
C PRO A 860 -36.37 -23.68 -17.20
N VAL A 861 -36.30 -22.42 -16.78
CA VAL A 861 -35.10 -21.58 -17.01
C VAL A 861 -34.10 -21.92 -15.92
N ASN A 862 -32.95 -22.48 -16.29
CA ASN A 862 -31.93 -22.96 -15.36
C ASN A 862 -30.80 -21.96 -15.15
N SER A 863 -30.48 -21.14 -16.15
CA SER A 863 -29.41 -20.13 -16.08
C SER A 863 -29.85 -18.83 -16.75
N ILE A 864 -29.52 -17.69 -16.14
CA ILE A 864 -29.68 -16.34 -16.71
C ILE A 864 -28.33 -15.64 -16.62
N VAL A 865 -27.92 -14.96 -17.70
CA VAL A 865 -26.69 -14.18 -17.76
C VAL A 865 -27.00 -12.82 -18.39
N ALA A 866 -26.47 -11.75 -17.81
CA ALA A 866 -26.44 -10.42 -18.42
C ALA A 866 -25.02 -10.14 -18.89
N TYR A 867 -24.83 -9.70 -20.14
CA TYR A 867 -23.53 -9.36 -20.70
C TYR A 867 -23.64 -8.21 -21.69
N LYS A 868 -22.90 -7.11 -21.44
CA LYS A 868 -23.09 -5.81 -22.09
C LYS A 868 -24.59 -5.43 -22.05
N ASP A 869 -25.15 -4.90 -23.14
CA ASP A 869 -26.58 -4.52 -23.21
C ASP A 869 -27.55 -5.70 -23.47
N TRP A 870 -27.10 -6.96 -23.32
CA TRP A 870 -27.88 -8.15 -23.66
C TRP A 870 -28.21 -9.02 -22.45
N LEU A 871 -29.44 -9.55 -22.45
CA LEU A 871 -29.91 -10.58 -21.53
C LEU A 871 -29.96 -11.94 -22.26
N TYR A 872 -29.47 -12.97 -21.60
CA TYR A 872 -29.45 -14.36 -22.08
C TYR A 872 -30.16 -15.24 -21.06
N CYS A 873 -31.02 -16.14 -21.52
CA CYS A 873 -31.63 -17.17 -20.68
C CYS A 873 -31.44 -18.56 -21.31
N ALA A 874 -31.29 -19.57 -20.45
CA ALA A 874 -31.00 -20.93 -20.88
C ALA A 874 -31.85 -21.97 -20.13
N GLY A 875 -32.43 -22.88 -20.89
CA GLY A 875 -33.19 -24.04 -20.43
C GLY A 875 -32.99 -25.20 -21.41
N ALA A 876 -34.00 -25.53 -22.20
CA ALA A 876 -33.85 -26.44 -23.36
C ALA A 876 -33.49 -25.73 -24.67
N THR A 877 -33.69 -24.41 -24.72
CA THR A 877 -33.15 -23.47 -25.71
C THR A 877 -32.23 -22.48 -24.97
N VAL A 878 -31.35 -21.82 -25.71
CA VAL A 878 -30.71 -20.58 -25.25
C VAL A 878 -31.25 -19.43 -26.07
N GLU A 879 -31.84 -18.44 -25.42
CA GLU A 879 -32.48 -17.29 -26.05
C GLU A 879 -31.85 -15.99 -25.53
N GLY A 880 -31.69 -14.98 -26.41
CA GLY A 880 -31.05 -13.72 -26.03
C GLY A 880 -31.42 -12.53 -26.92
N SER A 881 -31.50 -11.33 -26.33
CA SER A 881 -31.70 -10.04 -27.02
C SER A 881 -31.12 -8.90 -26.20
N SER A 882 -31.03 -7.72 -26.82
CA SER A 882 -30.81 -6.46 -26.12
C SER A 882 -31.92 -6.16 -25.09
N PHE A 883 -31.59 -5.53 -23.96
CA PHE A 883 -32.58 -5.13 -22.94
C PHE A 883 -33.69 -4.21 -23.50
N LYS A 884 -33.38 -3.43 -24.54
CA LYS A 884 -34.32 -2.52 -25.22
C LYS A 884 -35.39 -3.29 -26.00
N GLU A 885 -35.01 -4.40 -26.64
CA GLU A 885 -35.94 -5.24 -27.43
C GLU A 885 -36.63 -6.31 -26.59
N TRP A 886 -35.95 -6.88 -25.59
CA TRP A 886 -36.53 -7.87 -24.67
C TRP A 886 -37.77 -7.31 -23.94
N ARG A 887 -37.78 -6.01 -23.61
CA ARG A 887 -38.94 -5.31 -23.02
C ARG A 887 -40.06 -4.98 -24.02
N ARG A 888 -39.79 -4.97 -25.33
CA ARG A 888 -40.76 -4.63 -26.39
C ARG A 888 -41.61 -5.82 -26.88
N GLN A 889 -41.50 -6.98 -26.23
CA GLN A 889 -42.20 -8.24 -26.59
C GLN A 889 -41.91 -8.75 -28.01
N CYS A 890 -40.80 -8.32 -28.62
CA CYS A 890 -40.28 -8.94 -29.84
C CYS A 890 -39.80 -10.38 -29.57
N LYS A 891 -39.67 -11.17 -30.64
CA LYS A 891 -39.02 -12.49 -30.60
C LYS A 891 -37.58 -12.34 -30.07
N PRO A 892 -37.00 -13.36 -29.41
CA PRO A 892 -35.59 -13.31 -29.03
C PRO A 892 -34.71 -13.15 -30.29
N GLN A 893 -33.71 -12.29 -30.23
CA GLN A 893 -32.84 -11.96 -31.38
C GLN A 893 -31.94 -13.15 -31.75
N MET A 894 -31.50 -13.92 -30.76
CA MET A 894 -30.89 -15.24 -30.93
C MET A 894 -31.72 -16.35 -30.31
N SER A 895 -31.66 -17.55 -30.91
CA SER A 895 -32.23 -18.77 -30.38
C SER A 895 -31.36 -19.96 -30.79
N ILE A 896 -30.57 -20.49 -29.86
CA ILE A 896 -29.79 -21.73 -30.06
C ILE A 896 -30.65 -22.92 -29.62
N ALA A 897 -30.91 -23.84 -30.55
CA ALA A 897 -31.53 -25.12 -30.28
C ALA A 897 -30.48 -26.14 -29.82
N ILE A 898 -30.78 -26.88 -28.74
CA ILE A 898 -29.90 -27.89 -28.15
C ILE A 898 -30.39 -29.28 -28.58
N ASP A 899 -29.49 -30.26 -28.57
CA ASP A 899 -29.74 -31.65 -28.92
C ASP A 899 -30.97 -32.25 -28.19
N LYS A 900 -31.79 -33.04 -28.91
CA LYS A 900 -33.14 -33.43 -28.48
C LYS A 900 -33.14 -34.19 -27.14
N GLY A 901 -33.69 -33.55 -26.11
CA GLY A 901 -33.85 -34.10 -24.76
C GLY A 901 -32.94 -33.44 -23.73
N ASP A 902 -31.85 -32.80 -24.17
CA ASP A 902 -30.89 -32.13 -23.32
C ASP A 902 -31.43 -30.78 -22.77
N HIS A 903 -30.72 -30.23 -21.80
CA HIS A 903 -30.94 -28.90 -21.22
C HIS A 903 -29.65 -28.34 -20.61
N VAL A 904 -29.52 -27.02 -20.60
CA VAL A 904 -28.40 -26.32 -19.97
C VAL A 904 -28.51 -26.42 -18.45
N LEU A 905 -27.39 -26.71 -17.79
CA LEU A 905 -27.22 -26.65 -16.35
C LEU A 905 -26.60 -25.32 -15.93
N ALA A 906 -25.59 -24.84 -16.65
CA ALA A 906 -24.94 -23.55 -16.44
C ALA A 906 -24.52 -22.90 -17.77
N MET A 907 -24.58 -21.57 -17.83
CA MET A 907 -24.17 -20.77 -18.97
C MET A 907 -23.21 -19.66 -18.55
N GLY A 908 -22.19 -19.39 -19.36
CA GLY A 908 -21.34 -18.20 -19.29
C GLY A 908 -21.27 -17.51 -20.66
N VAL A 909 -21.05 -16.19 -20.68
CA VAL A 909 -20.95 -15.41 -21.92
C VAL A 909 -19.76 -14.46 -21.79
N VAL A 910 -18.82 -14.52 -22.74
CA VAL A 910 -17.64 -13.63 -22.83
C VAL A 910 -17.41 -13.27 -24.28
N GLU A 911 -17.46 -11.97 -24.57
CA GLU A 911 -17.38 -11.40 -25.91
C GLU A 911 -18.21 -12.18 -26.93
N ASP A 912 -17.57 -12.88 -27.87
CA ASP A 912 -18.25 -13.57 -28.96
C ASP A 912 -18.56 -15.03 -28.64
N PHE A 913 -18.30 -15.49 -27.42
CA PHE A 913 -18.46 -16.89 -27.03
C PHE A 913 -19.54 -17.08 -25.98
N ILE A 914 -20.44 -18.03 -26.25
CA ILE A 914 -21.41 -18.57 -25.31
C ILE A 914 -20.91 -19.96 -24.89
N TYR A 915 -20.71 -20.14 -23.59
CA TYR A 915 -20.20 -21.36 -22.98
C TYR A 915 -21.34 -22.07 -22.26
N LEU A 916 -21.65 -23.30 -22.67
CA LEU A 916 -22.77 -24.08 -22.14
C LEU A 916 -22.30 -25.38 -21.51
N ASN A 917 -22.70 -25.64 -20.26
CA ASN A 917 -22.68 -26.99 -19.70
C ASN A 917 -24.08 -27.59 -19.79
N CYS A 918 -24.19 -28.78 -20.39
CA CYS A 918 -25.47 -29.42 -20.69
C CYS A 918 -25.60 -30.78 -19.97
N SER A 919 -26.84 -31.17 -19.68
CA SER A 919 -27.16 -32.37 -18.90
C SER A 919 -26.69 -33.69 -19.52
N SER A 920 -26.64 -33.78 -20.86
CA SER A 920 -26.10 -34.95 -21.57
C SER A 920 -24.58 -35.08 -21.47
N SER A 921 -23.88 -33.95 -21.22
CA SER A 921 -22.44 -33.82 -21.43
C SER A 921 -21.78 -33.07 -20.26
N THR A 922 -22.14 -33.40 -19.02
CA THR A 922 -21.79 -32.62 -17.82
C THR A 922 -20.29 -32.46 -17.55
N HIS A 923 -19.44 -33.29 -18.15
CA HIS A 923 -17.96 -33.21 -18.08
C HIS A 923 -17.34 -32.26 -19.12
N TYR A 924 -18.16 -31.69 -20.02
CA TYR A 924 -17.72 -30.82 -21.12
C TYR A 924 -18.37 -29.43 -21.03
N ILE A 925 -17.66 -28.43 -21.55
CA ILE A 925 -18.21 -27.10 -21.88
C ILE A 925 -18.33 -27.04 -23.40
N GLN A 926 -19.52 -26.80 -23.94
CA GLN A 926 -19.74 -26.57 -25.36
C GLN A 926 -19.49 -25.09 -25.68
N ILE A 927 -18.73 -24.81 -26.74
CA ILE A 927 -18.40 -23.44 -27.18
C ILE A 927 -19.28 -23.10 -28.39
N TRP A 928 -19.96 -21.96 -28.33
CA TRP A 928 -20.80 -21.44 -29.41
C TRP A 928 -20.43 -20.00 -29.76
N LEU A 929 -20.42 -19.66 -31.06
CA LEU A 929 -20.14 -18.32 -31.56
C LEU A 929 -21.42 -17.48 -31.54
N ARG A 930 -21.41 -16.37 -30.81
CA ARG A 930 -22.54 -15.49 -30.49
C ARG A 930 -23.23 -14.91 -31.72
N GLU A 931 -22.48 -14.48 -32.74
CA GLU A 931 -23.04 -13.78 -33.91
C GLU A 931 -23.64 -14.74 -34.95
N THR A 932 -23.03 -15.91 -35.13
CA THR A 932 -23.45 -16.89 -36.17
C THR A 932 -24.27 -18.05 -35.61
N HIS A 933 -24.41 -18.12 -34.29
CA HIS A 933 -25.05 -19.21 -33.54
C HIS A 933 -24.47 -20.61 -33.83
N LYS A 934 -23.22 -20.70 -34.30
CA LYS A 934 -22.55 -21.97 -34.64
C LYS A 934 -21.78 -22.54 -33.46
N LYS A 935 -21.91 -23.85 -33.25
CA LYS A 935 -21.09 -24.65 -32.31
C LYS A 935 -19.66 -24.75 -32.85
N LEU A 936 -18.68 -24.25 -32.11
CA LEU A 936 -17.27 -24.24 -32.50
C LEU A 936 -16.51 -25.46 -31.99
N GLY A 937 -16.84 -25.96 -30.80
CA GLY A 937 -16.10 -27.06 -30.18
C GLY A 937 -16.58 -27.44 -28.79
N ARG A 938 -15.75 -28.22 -28.09
CA ARG A 938 -15.96 -28.65 -26.70
C ARG A 938 -14.65 -28.63 -25.92
N ILE A 939 -14.70 -28.20 -24.65
CA ILE A 939 -13.60 -28.25 -23.68
C ILE A 939 -13.91 -29.36 -22.67
N SER A 940 -12.92 -30.17 -22.28
CA SER A 940 -13.09 -31.21 -21.26
C SER A 940 -12.63 -30.73 -19.89
N ALA A 941 -13.50 -30.84 -18.88
CA ALA A 941 -13.11 -30.68 -17.48
C ALA A 941 -12.56 -31.97 -16.85
N GLY A 942 -12.71 -33.12 -17.53
CA GLY A 942 -12.26 -34.44 -17.06
C GLY A 942 -13.09 -35.07 -15.92
N SER A 943 -13.94 -34.29 -15.25
CA SER A 943 -14.95 -34.76 -14.30
C SER A 943 -16.17 -33.84 -14.36
N ARG A 944 -17.25 -34.15 -13.62
CA ARG A 944 -18.51 -33.38 -13.68
C ARG A 944 -18.27 -31.93 -13.25
N ILE A 945 -18.73 -30.99 -14.07
CA ILE A 945 -18.71 -29.57 -13.76
C ILE A 945 -19.84 -29.28 -12.76
N THR A 946 -19.48 -28.63 -11.66
CA THR A 946 -20.38 -28.27 -10.55
C THR A 946 -20.55 -26.77 -10.38
N SER A 947 -19.64 -25.95 -10.94
CA SER A 947 -19.80 -24.49 -11.05
C SER A 947 -19.09 -23.96 -12.31
N LEU A 948 -19.60 -22.86 -12.88
CA LEU A 948 -19.06 -22.19 -14.06
C LEU A 948 -19.00 -20.67 -13.80
N LEU A 949 -17.88 -20.04 -14.12
CA LEU A 949 -17.62 -18.62 -13.94
C LEU A 949 -16.89 -18.06 -15.17
N THR A 950 -17.16 -16.80 -15.50
CA THR A 950 -16.51 -16.08 -16.59
C THR A 950 -16.03 -14.71 -16.10
N ALA A 951 -14.71 -14.52 -15.98
CA ALA A 951 -14.09 -13.32 -15.40
C ALA A 951 -12.66 -13.11 -15.94
N ASN A 952 -12.19 -11.87 -16.07
CA ASN A 952 -10.85 -11.53 -16.60
C ASN A 952 -10.47 -12.26 -17.91
N ASP A 953 -11.40 -12.33 -18.87
CA ASP A 953 -11.33 -13.12 -20.12
C ASP A 953 -11.10 -14.63 -19.96
N MET A 954 -11.13 -15.16 -18.73
CA MET A 954 -11.00 -16.58 -18.41
C MET A 954 -12.37 -17.23 -18.29
N VAL A 955 -12.49 -18.45 -18.82
CA VAL A 955 -13.56 -19.39 -18.49
C VAL A 955 -13.05 -20.30 -17.39
N LEU A 956 -13.72 -20.28 -16.24
CA LEU A 956 -13.38 -21.05 -15.05
C LEU A 956 -14.48 -22.06 -14.75
N CYS A 957 -14.14 -23.31 -14.47
CA CYS A 957 -15.09 -24.27 -13.93
C CYS A 957 -14.59 -24.94 -12.65
N GLY A 958 -15.50 -25.12 -11.70
CA GLY A 958 -15.32 -25.99 -10.54
C GLY A 958 -15.88 -27.38 -10.84
N THR A 959 -15.25 -28.42 -10.30
CA THR A 959 -15.61 -29.82 -10.58
C THR A 959 -15.93 -30.62 -9.32
N GLU A 960 -16.65 -31.72 -9.53
CA GLU A 960 -16.99 -32.73 -8.52
C GLU A 960 -15.76 -33.37 -7.85
N SER A 961 -14.63 -33.43 -8.56
CA SER A 961 -13.35 -33.95 -8.05
C SER A 961 -12.53 -32.93 -7.22
N GLY A 962 -13.08 -31.75 -6.92
CA GLY A 962 -12.42 -30.71 -6.12
C GLY A 962 -11.40 -29.87 -6.88
N LEU A 963 -11.28 -30.07 -8.19
CA LEU A 963 -10.42 -29.30 -9.08
C LEU A 963 -11.14 -28.09 -9.66
N ILE A 964 -10.44 -26.97 -9.73
CA ILE A 964 -10.78 -25.79 -10.53
C ILE A 964 -9.93 -25.84 -11.80
N LYS A 965 -10.56 -25.65 -12.96
CA LYS A 965 -9.86 -25.56 -14.26
C LYS A 965 -10.17 -24.24 -14.93
N GLY A 966 -9.19 -23.71 -15.67
CA GLY A 966 -9.29 -22.41 -16.32
C GLY A 966 -8.70 -22.39 -17.72
N TRP A 967 -9.48 -21.84 -18.66
CA TRP A 967 -9.10 -21.67 -20.06
C TRP A 967 -9.23 -20.22 -20.49
N ILE A 968 -8.35 -19.81 -21.40
CA ILE A 968 -8.46 -18.53 -22.11
C ILE A 968 -8.79 -18.83 -23.56
N PRO A 969 -9.82 -18.18 -24.16
CA PRO A 969 -9.92 -18.09 -25.61
C PRO A 969 -8.71 -17.29 -26.09
N LEU A 970 -7.80 -17.88 -26.85
CA LEU A 970 -6.84 -17.13 -27.67
C LEU A 970 -7.48 -16.92 -29.03
#